data_AF-A0A2M8KVH1-F1
#
_entry.id   AF-A0A2M8KVH1-F1
#
_cell.length_a   1.000
_cell.length_b   1.000
_cell.length_c   1.000
_cell.angle_alpha   90.00
_cell.angle_beta   90.00
_cell.angle_gamma   90.00
#
_symmetry.space_group_name_H-M   'P 1'
#
loop_
_entity.id
_entity.type
_entity.pdbx_description
1 polymer ?
#
loop_
_entity_poly.entity_id
_entity_poly.type
_entity_poly.pdbx_seq_one_letter_code
_entity_poly.pdbx_strand_id
1 'polypeptide(L)'
;MAVTLDGISQKVFLDRYSVKDKDGKPVEKTPQEMWKRIARGVARIETKDKKRKVEQEFYKAMDNFKYVPGGRILAGAGTGYDVTFYNCFVIPSPKDSRGGILETLKQMIEIMAHGGGVGINLSSLRPRGARVEKVNGFSSGPCNWAELFSLATKDIIQQGGSRRGALMLMIWDWHPDVEEFITVKQDLSRINGANLSVCVSDSFMAAVKSDGDWDLVFPDVHDPEYDTLWDGDMVTWKKLGKKVIVKKTIKARYLWDLITQAAWASAEPGVVFMERYNRWHNNWYWNRINCVNPCVTGDTNVATTNGIKTMRQLYDTKMPFLVVVNGKHYLSTPVKQTGVKPVYRLTTKEGYQLRLTKDHKVYTLAGKKEAGKLRKGEKLLLSTGGYFGVRGNLDEGQVLGWLVGDGSIKKDVTTLYFYHKEKEELASQFAYMVDHMVEGEQTVARQYRIQPQYIEREDKAVVESVRLWRVVQRYGLTHENKYIVPRQVFEGSQELQRGFLQGLFSSDGTVSGSLEKGVSVRLTSVSLSLLTQVQELLLNLGIYSKIYKNRRTEGKRLLPDGKGGSKMYNCQSYHELVISKTNLVKFAALIGFLQLAKQQKLQSFLSLYQRGPYKESFIATFDSLVEDGVEEVFDITVADIHKFSANGLLISNCGEEGLPPYGVCNLGSINLAAFVRQHDGFRTPGVFDYESLKKTVRTAVRFQDNIIDEDTYIFDGIRKMQLEGERRIGIGTMGLGDTLIKLHVRYGSPESLKIIDKIYKLIRDEAYDASVQLAKERGAFGKFDKELYLQGRFIKTLPKILQDKIRKNGIRNSVILMQAPTGSTSLMVGVTSGIEPIYEFEFIRRDRLGEHV
;
A
#
# COMPACT_ATOMS: atom_id res chain seq x y z
N MET A 1 -3.67 -9.80 -41.27
CA MET A 1 -2.57 -8.83 -41.49
C MET A 1 -1.53 -9.05 -40.41
N ALA A 2 -0.32 -8.50 -40.53
CA ALA A 2 0.58 -8.45 -39.37
C ALA A 2 0.03 -7.45 -38.35
N VAL A 3 0.00 -7.81 -37.07
CA VAL A 3 -0.15 -6.85 -35.98
C VAL A 3 1.13 -6.03 -35.91
N THR A 4 0.98 -4.71 -36.02
CA THR A 4 2.01 -3.72 -35.69
C THR A 4 1.71 -3.19 -34.29
N LEU A 5 2.73 -3.05 -33.45
CA LEU A 5 2.61 -2.34 -32.17
C LEU A 5 3.28 -0.96 -32.28
N ASP A 6 2.62 0.03 -31.69
CA ASP A 6 3.08 1.40 -31.53
C ASP A 6 2.99 1.86 -30.05
N GLY A 7 3.22 3.15 -29.80
CA GLY A 7 2.90 3.82 -28.54
C GLY A 7 3.43 3.15 -27.26
N ILE A 8 2.55 3.00 -26.27
CA ILE A 8 2.84 2.27 -25.03
C ILE A 8 2.97 0.76 -25.26
N SER A 9 2.14 0.19 -26.14
CA SER A 9 2.06 -1.24 -26.41
C SER A 9 3.40 -1.83 -26.87
N GLN A 10 4.07 -1.13 -27.79
CA GLN A 10 5.40 -1.49 -28.30
C GLN A 10 6.47 -1.40 -27.21
N LYS A 11 6.49 -0.31 -26.42
CA LYS A 11 7.46 -0.13 -25.33
C LYS A 11 7.32 -1.23 -24.27
N VAL A 12 6.09 -1.54 -23.85
CA VAL A 12 5.77 -2.59 -22.88
C VAL A 12 6.19 -3.97 -23.40
N PHE A 13 5.92 -4.27 -24.68
CA PHE A 13 6.37 -5.50 -25.33
C PHE A 13 7.90 -5.65 -25.32
N LEU A 14 8.62 -4.66 -25.86
CA LEU A 14 10.08 -4.68 -26.00
C LEU A 14 10.81 -4.76 -24.65
N ASP A 15 10.25 -4.17 -23.61
CA ASP A 15 10.86 -4.21 -22.27
C ASP A 15 10.54 -5.49 -21.48
N ARG A 16 9.29 -5.98 -21.52
CA ARG A 16 8.80 -6.97 -20.54
C ARG A 16 8.66 -8.39 -21.09
N TYR A 17 8.55 -8.55 -22.40
CA TYR A 17 8.11 -9.81 -23.03
C TYR A 17 8.99 -10.26 -24.20
N SER A 18 9.65 -9.32 -24.89
CA SER A 18 10.71 -9.63 -25.87
C SER A 18 11.94 -10.21 -25.17
N VAL A 19 12.51 -11.28 -25.75
CA VAL A 19 13.82 -11.82 -25.35
C VAL A 19 14.92 -10.77 -25.54
N LYS A 20 15.92 -10.77 -24.66
CA LYS A 20 17.05 -9.84 -24.70
C LYS A 20 18.37 -10.56 -24.91
N ASP A 21 19.31 -9.89 -25.57
CA ASP A 21 20.70 -10.34 -25.66
C ASP A 21 21.48 -10.10 -24.36
N LYS A 22 22.76 -10.50 -24.35
CA LYS A 22 23.69 -10.31 -23.23
C LYS A 22 23.92 -8.84 -22.83
N ASP A 23 23.65 -7.89 -23.73
CA ASP A 23 23.77 -6.45 -23.49
C ASP A 23 22.42 -5.84 -23.03
N GLY A 24 21.39 -6.68 -22.85
CA GLY A 24 20.04 -6.27 -22.45
C GLY A 24 19.15 -5.75 -23.59
N LYS A 25 19.59 -5.82 -24.85
CA LYS A 25 18.85 -5.27 -25.99
C LYS A 25 17.79 -6.26 -26.48
N PRO A 26 16.54 -5.84 -26.76
CA PRO A 26 15.49 -6.73 -27.27
C PRO A 26 15.87 -7.34 -28.63
N VAL A 27 15.86 -8.67 -28.75
CA VAL A 27 16.11 -9.36 -30.03
C VAL A 27 14.82 -9.61 -30.81
N GLU A 28 13.70 -9.87 -30.13
CA GLU A 28 12.39 -9.95 -30.77
C GLU A 28 11.82 -8.54 -30.95
N LYS A 29 11.45 -8.19 -32.18
CA LYS A 29 10.91 -6.88 -32.58
C LYS A 29 9.40 -6.90 -32.77
N THR A 30 8.81 -8.07 -33.03
CA THR A 30 7.38 -8.21 -33.32
C THR A 30 6.68 -9.25 -32.40
N PRO A 31 5.39 -9.06 -32.06
CA PRO A 31 4.62 -10.07 -31.33
C PRO A 31 4.63 -11.45 -31.98
N GLN A 32 4.73 -11.51 -33.31
CA GLN A 32 4.75 -12.72 -34.11
C GLN A 32 6.02 -13.55 -33.90
N GLU A 33 7.16 -12.91 -33.61
CA GLU A 33 8.39 -13.62 -33.18
C GLU A 33 8.20 -14.25 -31.81
N MET A 34 7.70 -13.47 -30.84
CA MET A 34 7.34 -13.97 -29.50
C MET A 34 6.32 -15.12 -29.57
N TRP A 35 5.24 -14.99 -30.36
CA TRP A 35 4.26 -16.07 -30.52
C TRP A 35 4.85 -17.31 -31.19
N LYS A 36 5.79 -17.18 -32.13
CA LYS A 36 6.53 -18.33 -32.71
C LYS A 36 7.42 -18.99 -31.66
N ARG A 37 8.21 -18.21 -30.88
CA ARG A 37 9.03 -18.74 -29.77
C ARG A 37 8.16 -19.52 -28.80
N ILE A 38 7.11 -18.89 -28.29
CA ILE A 38 6.24 -19.46 -27.25
C ILE A 38 5.54 -20.71 -27.79
N ALA A 39 4.91 -20.64 -28.98
CA ALA A 39 4.25 -21.81 -29.56
C ALA A 39 5.20 -22.99 -29.78
N ARG A 40 6.44 -22.74 -30.22
CA ARG A 40 7.51 -23.74 -30.42
C ARG A 40 8.18 -24.19 -29.10
N GLY A 41 8.03 -23.44 -28.02
CA GLY A 41 8.37 -23.85 -26.65
C GLY A 41 7.32 -24.82 -26.11
N VAL A 42 6.09 -24.33 -25.95
CA VAL A 42 4.96 -25.04 -25.34
C VAL A 42 4.56 -26.30 -26.14
N ALA A 43 4.74 -26.32 -27.47
CA ALA A 43 4.54 -27.53 -28.27
C ALA A 43 5.65 -28.59 -28.12
N ARG A 44 6.70 -28.37 -27.31
CA ARG A 44 7.75 -29.40 -27.07
C ARG A 44 7.24 -30.62 -26.33
N ILE A 45 6.23 -30.43 -25.48
CA ILE A 45 5.53 -31.45 -24.69
C ILE A 45 4.74 -32.43 -25.59
N GLU A 46 4.46 -32.06 -26.83
CA GLU A 46 3.70 -32.91 -27.76
C GLU A 46 4.50 -34.08 -28.31
N THR A 47 3.78 -35.18 -28.55
CA THR A 47 4.25 -36.30 -29.35
C THR A 47 4.60 -35.86 -30.77
N LYS A 48 5.59 -36.52 -31.41
CA LYS A 48 6.21 -36.09 -32.68
C LYS A 48 5.20 -35.90 -33.82
N ASP A 49 4.13 -36.69 -33.84
CA ASP A 49 3.01 -36.63 -34.78
C ASP A 49 2.12 -35.39 -34.61
N LYS A 50 1.81 -35.00 -33.36
CA LYS A 50 0.93 -33.87 -33.05
C LYS A 50 1.65 -32.52 -33.06
N LYS A 51 2.92 -32.51 -32.64
CA LYS A 51 3.73 -31.31 -32.38
C LYS A 51 3.58 -30.20 -33.42
N ARG A 52 3.78 -30.51 -34.71
CA ARG A 52 3.69 -29.52 -35.80
C ARG A 52 2.29 -28.92 -35.98
N LYS A 53 1.23 -29.71 -35.73
CA LYS A 53 -0.16 -29.23 -35.80
C LYS A 53 -0.48 -28.34 -34.59
N VAL A 54 -0.10 -28.78 -33.40
CA VAL A 54 -0.35 -28.06 -32.14
C VAL A 54 0.42 -26.75 -32.07
N GLU A 55 1.67 -26.70 -32.54
CA GLU A 55 2.47 -25.46 -32.67
C GLU A 55 1.72 -24.41 -33.52
N GLN A 56 1.10 -24.84 -34.63
CA GLN A 56 0.27 -23.95 -35.45
C GLN A 56 -1.04 -23.53 -34.75
N GLU A 57 -1.66 -24.41 -33.96
CA GLU A 57 -2.87 -24.09 -33.21
C GLU A 57 -2.57 -23.09 -32.06
N PHE A 58 -1.48 -23.28 -31.32
CA PHE A 58 -1.01 -22.34 -30.29
C PHE A 58 -0.67 -20.97 -30.89
N TYR A 59 0.04 -20.92 -32.03
CA TYR A 59 0.28 -19.67 -32.74
C TYR A 59 -1.04 -18.99 -33.16
N LYS A 60 -1.98 -19.73 -33.77
CA LYS A 60 -3.29 -19.20 -34.21
C LYS A 60 -4.21 -18.77 -33.06
N ALA A 61 -4.00 -19.30 -31.85
CA ALA A 61 -4.72 -18.87 -30.66
C ALA A 61 -4.17 -17.55 -30.09
N MET A 62 -2.85 -17.35 -30.12
CA MET A 62 -2.21 -16.09 -29.72
C MET A 62 -2.32 -14.98 -30.78
N ASP A 63 -2.50 -15.35 -32.06
CA ASP A 63 -2.63 -14.41 -33.18
C ASP A 63 -3.71 -13.34 -32.93
N ASN A 64 -3.39 -12.10 -33.29
CA ASN A 64 -4.17 -10.90 -32.97
C ASN A 64 -4.56 -10.78 -31.47
N PHE A 65 -3.71 -11.26 -30.57
CA PHE A 65 -3.91 -11.29 -29.11
C PHE A 65 -5.23 -11.93 -28.65
N LYS A 66 -5.84 -12.83 -29.43
CA LYS A 66 -7.10 -13.50 -29.04
C LYS A 66 -6.97 -14.26 -27.72
N TYR A 67 -5.82 -14.89 -27.50
CA TYR A 67 -5.39 -15.44 -26.24
C TYR A 67 -4.03 -14.85 -25.85
N VAL A 68 -3.89 -14.47 -24.58
CA VAL A 68 -2.72 -13.80 -24.03
C VAL A 68 -2.25 -14.58 -22.80
N PRO A 69 -1.18 -15.39 -22.91
CA PRO A 69 -0.58 -16.05 -21.76
C PRO A 69 -0.19 -15.08 -20.63
N GLY A 70 -0.07 -15.59 -19.42
CA GLY A 70 0.40 -14.85 -18.24
C GLY A 70 1.78 -14.21 -18.49
N GLY A 71 2.03 -13.09 -17.81
CA GLY A 71 3.21 -12.26 -18.08
C GLY A 71 4.56 -12.95 -17.83
N ARG A 72 4.59 -14.03 -17.03
CA ARG A 72 5.76 -14.89 -16.83
C ARG A 72 5.97 -15.83 -18.04
N ILE A 73 4.92 -16.50 -18.51
CA ILE A 73 4.93 -17.32 -19.73
C ILE A 73 5.42 -16.51 -20.94
N LEU A 74 4.90 -15.29 -21.15
CA LEU A 74 5.30 -14.43 -22.27
C LEU A 74 6.81 -14.17 -22.30
N ALA A 75 7.40 -13.90 -21.12
CA ALA A 75 8.82 -13.61 -20.99
C ALA A 75 9.71 -14.87 -21.03
N GLY A 76 9.24 -16.00 -20.47
CA GLY A 76 10.07 -17.19 -20.21
C GLY A 76 9.90 -18.35 -21.21
N ALA A 77 8.69 -18.63 -21.69
CA ALA A 77 8.43 -19.87 -22.44
C ALA A 77 9.22 -19.93 -23.76
N GLY A 78 9.77 -21.12 -24.06
CA GLY A 78 10.64 -21.34 -25.21
C GLY A 78 12.00 -20.62 -25.20
N THR A 79 12.37 -19.85 -24.17
CA THR A 79 13.66 -19.12 -24.12
C THR A 79 14.86 -20.01 -23.77
N GLY A 80 14.68 -20.99 -22.88
CA GLY A 80 15.76 -21.81 -22.32
C GLY A 80 16.43 -21.25 -21.07
N TYR A 81 15.93 -20.14 -20.49
CA TYR A 81 16.33 -19.70 -19.15
C TYR A 81 15.52 -20.43 -18.07
N ASP A 82 16.15 -20.71 -16.93
CA ASP A 82 15.50 -21.29 -15.76
C ASP A 82 14.74 -20.21 -14.97
N VAL A 83 13.45 -20.07 -15.26
CA VAL A 83 12.53 -19.12 -14.61
C VAL A 83 11.13 -19.74 -14.56
N THR A 84 10.43 -19.59 -13.43
CA THR A 84 9.05 -20.10 -13.34
C THR A 84 8.08 -19.31 -14.21
N PHE A 85 7.17 -20.04 -14.85
CA PHE A 85 6.08 -19.50 -15.66
C PHE A 85 4.83 -19.15 -14.83
N TYR A 86 4.78 -19.50 -13.54
CA TYR A 86 3.68 -19.16 -12.64
C TYR A 86 3.82 -17.75 -12.03
N ASN A 87 2.68 -17.09 -11.82
CA ASN A 87 2.60 -15.72 -11.34
C ASN A 87 2.61 -15.62 -9.79
N CYS A 88 1.78 -16.42 -9.15
CA CYS A 88 1.47 -16.38 -7.72
C CYS A 88 1.56 -17.79 -7.14
N PHE A 89 1.90 -17.90 -5.87
CA PHE A 89 2.10 -19.15 -5.14
C PHE A 89 1.48 -19.02 -3.76
N VAL A 90 1.03 -20.13 -3.17
CA VAL A 90 0.80 -20.22 -1.72
C VAL A 90 1.64 -21.37 -1.19
N ILE A 91 2.26 -21.17 -0.03
CA ILE A 91 3.00 -22.22 0.68
C ILE A 91 2.19 -22.73 1.87
N PRO A 92 2.50 -23.93 2.42
CA PRO A 92 1.79 -24.44 3.60
C PRO A 92 1.85 -23.47 4.78
N SER A 93 0.80 -23.51 5.61
CA SER A 93 0.83 -22.88 6.94
C SER A 93 2.06 -23.41 7.70
N PRO A 94 2.83 -22.55 8.39
CA PRO A 94 4.01 -23.00 9.10
C PRO A 94 3.62 -23.97 10.22
N LYS A 95 4.31 -25.11 10.31
CA LYS A 95 4.19 -26.01 11.47
C LYS A 95 4.60 -25.24 12.73
N ASP A 96 3.89 -25.46 13.83
CA ASP A 96 3.96 -24.70 15.10
C ASP A 96 5.25 -24.95 15.91
N SER A 97 6.39 -24.64 15.29
CA SER A 97 7.73 -24.80 15.85
C SER A 97 8.70 -23.85 15.13
N ARG A 98 9.79 -23.46 15.81
CA ARG A 98 10.83 -22.61 15.22
C ARG A 98 11.37 -23.16 13.90
N GLY A 99 11.56 -24.49 13.81
CA GLY A 99 12.03 -25.15 12.58
C GLY A 99 11.02 -25.08 11.43
N GLY A 100 9.74 -25.35 11.71
CA GLY A 100 8.67 -25.26 10.70
C GLY A 100 8.52 -23.85 10.13
N ILE A 101 8.61 -22.83 10.98
CA ILE A 101 8.50 -21.43 10.58
C ILE A 101 9.70 -20.98 9.72
N LEU A 102 10.92 -21.42 10.06
CA LEU A 102 12.12 -21.12 9.26
C LEU A 102 12.14 -21.86 7.91
N GLU A 103 11.55 -23.05 7.81
CA GLU A 103 11.37 -23.72 6.50
C GLU A 103 10.37 -22.97 5.62
N THR A 104 9.24 -22.51 6.17
CA THR A 104 8.29 -21.63 5.46
C THR A 104 8.98 -20.34 4.97
N LEU A 105 9.90 -19.78 5.75
CA LEU A 105 10.67 -18.57 5.37
C LEU A 105 11.59 -18.85 4.17
N LYS A 106 12.33 -19.97 4.21
CA LYS A 106 13.17 -20.46 3.10
C LYS A 106 12.35 -20.69 1.83
N GLN A 107 11.17 -21.30 1.93
CA GLN A 107 10.31 -21.56 0.77
C GLN A 107 9.81 -20.28 0.11
N MET A 108 9.41 -19.29 0.92
CA MET A 108 9.01 -17.98 0.43
C MET A 108 10.18 -17.25 -0.28
N ILE A 109 11.41 -17.36 0.24
CA ILE A 109 12.61 -16.74 -0.37
C ILE A 109 12.85 -17.26 -1.78
N GLU A 110 12.94 -18.57 -1.98
CA GLU A 110 13.25 -19.17 -3.28
C GLU A 110 12.17 -18.92 -4.33
N ILE A 111 10.89 -19.03 -3.95
CA ILE A 111 9.76 -18.75 -4.86
C ILE A 111 9.82 -17.31 -5.37
N MET A 112 10.11 -16.37 -4.47
CA MET A 112 10.25 -14.97 -4.84
C MET A 112 11.49 -14.69 -5.68
N ALA A 113 12.61 -15.40 -5.48
CA ALA A 113 13.82 -15.21 -6.31
C ALA A 113 13.53 -15.51 -7.79
N HIS A 114 12.85 -16.62 -8.08
CA HIS A 114 12.51 -17.04 -9.44
C HIS A 114 11.37 -16.22 -10.08
N GLY A 115 10.53 -15.55 -9.28
CA GLY A 115 9.59 -14.55 -9.77
C GLY A 115 8.16 -14.60 -9.22
N GLY A 116 7.85 -15.51 -8.30
CA GLY A 116 6.50 -15.67 -7.75
C GLY A 116 6.14 -14.63 -6.68
N GLY A 117 4.87 -14.22 -6.63
CA GLY A 117 4.27 -13.73 -5.38
C GLY A 117 3.94 -14.90 -4.44
N VAL A 118 3.90 -14.69 -3.12
CA VAL A 118 3.68 -15.75 -2.12
C VAL A 118 2.52 -15.39 -1.18
N GLY A 119 1.67 -16.36 -0.85
CA GLY A 119 0.72 -16.27 0.24
C GLY A 119 0.96 -17.33 1.32
N ILE A 120 0.73 -16.98 2.59
CA ILE A 120 0.87 -17.86 3.75
C ILE A 120 -0.36 -17.72 4.66
N ASN A 121 -0.75 -18.75 5.40
CA ASN A 121 -1.71 -18.65 6.50
C ASN A 121 -1.01 -18.95 7.82
N LEU A 122 -1.26 -18.16 8.86
CA LEU A 122 -0.56 -18.21 10.14
C LEU A 122 -1.39 -18.86 11.27
N SER A 123 -2.63 -19.25 10.99
CA SER A 123 -3.57 -19.78 12.00
C SER A 123 -3.16 -21.13 12.60
N SER A 124 -2.07 -21.71 12.12
CA SER A 124 -1.41 -22.88 12.69
C SER A 124 -0.54 -22.55 13.90
N LEU A 125 -0.07 -21.32 14.07
CA LEU A 125 0.87 -20.95 15.13
C LEU A 125 0.16 -20.67 16.45
N ARG A 126 0.70 -21.19 17.55
CA ARG A 126 0.04 -21.07 18.86
C ARG A 126 -0.04 -19.61 19.33
N PRO A 127 -1.20 -19.20 19.91
CA PRO A 127 -1.47 -17.81 20.30
C PRO A 127 -0.46 -17.27 21.31
N ARG A 128 -0.36 -15.94 21.38
CA ARG A 128 0.48 -15.24 22.37
C ARG A 128 0.20 -15.74 23.79
N GLY A 129 1.25 -15.94 24.57
CA GLY A 129 1.15 -16.43 25.95
C GLY A 129 0.87 -17.92 26.11
N ALA A 130 0.68 -18.69 25.03
CA ALA A 130 0.62 -20.16 25.11
C ALA A 130 1.97 -20.73 25.63
N ARG A 131 1.93 -21.75 26.49
CA ARG A 131 3.14 -22.33 27.10
C ARG A 131 4.05 -23.00 26.06
N VAL A 132 5.36 -22.91 26.29
CA VAL A 132 6.40 -23.60 25.51
C VAL A 132 7.29 -24.38 26.48
N GLU A 133 6.79 -25.55 26.88
CA GLU A 133 7.34 -26.41 27.95
C GLU A 133 8.82 -26.75 27.75
N LYS A 134 9.19 -27.17 26.53
CA LYS A 134 10.55 -27.58 26.12
C LYS A 134 11.63 -26.49 26.33
N VAL A 135 11.25 -25.23 26.59
CA VAL A 135 12.16 -24.12 26.94
C VAL A 135 11.67 -23.30 28.15
N ASN A 136 10.76 -23.87 28.96
CA ASN A 136 10.16 -23.26 30.15
C ASN A 136 9.51 -21.86 29.92
N GLY A 137 9.12 -21.55 28.68
CA GLY A 137 8.76 -20.20 28.21
C GLY A 137 7.31 -20.05 27.72
N PHE A 138 7.05 -18.98 26.97
CA PHE A 138 5.74 -18.65 26.40
C PHE A 138 5.87 -18.20 24.93
N SER A 139 4.79 -18.37 24.16
CA SER A 139 4.71 -18.00 22.74
C SER A 139 4.60 -16.49 22.53
N SER A 140 5.28 -16.00 21.50
CA SER A 140 5.13 -14.64 20.95
C SER A 140 3.94 -14.48 20.00
N GLY A 141 3.24 -15.56 19.65
CA GLY A 141 2.07 -15.56 18.77
C GLY A 141 2.40 -15.48 17.25
N PRO A 142 1.47 -15.87 16.36
CA PRO A 142 1.61 -15.73 14.90
C PRO A 142 2.03 -14.34 14.45
N CYS A 143 1.50 -13.28 15.05
CA CYS A 143 1.77 -11.91 14.65
C CYS A 143 3.25 -11.52 14.79
N ASN A 144 4.04 -12.17 15.66
CA ASN A 144 5.49 -11.98 15.74
C ASN A 144 6.30 -12.79 14.71
N TRP A 145 5.80 -13.93 14.25
CA TRP A 145 6.46 -14.70 13.18
C TRP A 145 6.15 -14.17 11.78
N ALA A 146 4.98 -13.53 11.66
CA ALA A 146 4.60 -12.75 10.50
C ALA A 146 5.67 -11.70 10.11
N GLU A 147 6.29 -11.09 11.14
CA GLU A 147 7.33 -10.07 11.03
C GLU A 147 8.52 -10.56 10.21
N LEU A 148 8.97 -11.79 10.49
CA LEU A 148 10.12 -12.40 9.85
C LEU A 148 9.89 -12.70 8.36
N PHE A 149 8.73 -13.27 8.00
CA PHE A 149 8.35 -13.52 6.60
C PHE A 149 8.30 -12.23 5.78
N SER A 150 7.76 -11.20 6.42
CA SER A 150 7.60 -9.92 5.80
C SER A 150 8.94 -9.27 5.46
N LEU A 151 9.88 -9.27 6.42
CA LEU A 151 11.21 -8.68 6.30
C LEU A 151 11.95 -9.28 5.11
N ALA A 152 11.97 -10.61 5.00
CA ALA A 152 12.65 -11.29 3.91
C ALA A 152 12.03 -11.00 2.53
N THR A 153 10.68 -11.04 2.40
CA THR A 153 9.95 -10.65 1.17
C THR A 153 10.43 -9.31 0.61
N LYS A 154 10.73 -8.40 1.53
CA LYS A 154 10.90 -6.99 1.27
C LYS A 154 12.34 -6.57 1.06
N ASP A 155 13.23 -7.06 1.92
CA ASP A 155 14.59 -6.55 2.04
C ASP A 155 15.59 -7.37 1.27
N ILE A 156 15.35 -8.67 1.14
CA ILE A 156 16.36 -9.66 0.76
C ILE A 156 16.24 -10.07 -0.71
N ILE A 157 15.02 -10.09 -1.29
CA ILE A 157 14.75 -10.80 -2.54
C ILE A 157 14.36 -9.85 -3.70
N GLN A 158 14.85 -10.15 -4.91
CA GLN A 158 14.41 -9.50 -6.15
C GLN A 158 13.83 -10.54 -7.11
N GLN A 159 12.58 -10.34 -7.56
CA GLN A 159 11.89 -11.29 -8.44
C GLN A 159 12.46 -11.31 -9.86
N GLY A 160 13.03 -12.45 -10.27
CA GLY A 160 13.44 -12.72 -11.64
C GLY A 160 14.30 -11.61 -12.24
N GLY A 161 15.29 -11.12 -11.46
CA GLY A 161 16.23 -10.06 -11.83
C GLY A 161 15.63 -8.69 -12.19
N SER A 162 14.32 -8.48 -12.02
CA SER A 162 13.63 -7.35 -12.69
C SER A 162 12.44 -6.76 -11.93
N ARG A 163 11.86 -7.49 -10.96
CA ARG A 163 10.70 -7.04 -10.14
C ARG A 163 11.01 -7.16 -8.65
N ARG A 164 10.02 -7.34 -7.81
CA ARG A 164 10.18 -7.50 -6.36
C ARG A 164 9.12 -8.47 -5.80
N GLY A 165 9.50 -9.21 -4.75
CA GLY A 165 8.62 -10.07 -3.97
C GLY A 165 7.36 -9.37 -3.44
N ALA A 166 6.26 -10.09 -3.50
CA ALA A 166 4.92 -9.68 -3.11
C ALA A 166 4.36 -10.75 -2.16
N LEU A 167 3.94 -10.37 -0.96
CA LEU A 167 3.46 -11.30 0.08
C LEU A 167 2.07 -10.91 0.60
N MET A 168 1.32 -11.92 1.06
CA MET A 168 0.32 -11.75 2.10
C MET A 168 0.45 -12.88 3.12
N LEU A 169 -0.02 -12.59 4.32
CA LEU A 169 -0.24 -13.55 5.38
C LEU A 169 -1.74 -13.51 5.74
N MET A 170 -2.31 -14.62 6.21
CA MET A 170 -3.73 -14.70 6.57
C MET A 170 -3.94 -15.32 7.94
N ILE A 171 -5.05 -14.99 8.60
CA ILE A 171 -5.52 -15.68 9.80
C ILE A 171 -7.02 -15.91 9.72
N TRP A 172 -7.54 -16.91 10.45
CA TRP A 172 -8.97 -17.18 10.54
C TRP A 172 -9.69 -16.38 11.64
N ASP A 173 -10.94 -16.07 11.35
CA ASP A 173 -11.93 -15.45 12.25
C ASP A 173 -12.09 -16.11 13.63
N TRP A 174 -11.76 -17.40 13.77
CA TRP A 174 -11.81 -18.14 15.03
C TRP A 174 -10.50 -18.09 15.85
N HIS A 175 -9.40 -17.54 15.33
CA HIS A 175 -8.09 -17.63 15.99
C HIS A 175 -8.01 -16.70 17.22
N PRO A 176 -7.36 -17.05 18.35
CA PRO A 176 -7.30 -16.15 19.52
C PRO A 176 -6.60 -14.83 19.24
N ASP A 177 -5.45 -14.91 18.55
CA ASP A 177 -4.74 -13.72 18.07
C ASP A 177 -5.41 -13.12 16.81
N VAL A 178 -6.70 -13.39 16.49
CA VAL A 178 -7.38 -12.72 15.37
C VAL A 178 -7.65 -11.26 15.69
N GLU A 179 -7.99 -10.94 16.94
CA GLU A 179 -8.11 -9.55 17.40
C GLU A 179 -6.75 -8.86 17.23
N GLU A 180 -5.67 -9.49 17.74
CA GLU A 180 -4.32 -9.00 17.47
C GLU A 180 -4.02 -9.00 15.98
N PHE A 181 -4.51 -9.87 15.11
CA PHE A 181 -4.16 -9.84 13.68
C PHE A 181 -4.95 -8.79 12.87
N ILE A 182 -6.16 -8.45 13.32
CA ILE A 182 -6.98 -7.37 12.74
C ILE A 182 -6.43 -6.02 13.18
N THR A 183 -6.08 -5.87 14.46
CA THR A 183 -5.53 -4.63 15.03
C THR A 183 -4.00 -4.59 15.03
N VAL A 184 -3.28 -5.68 14.73
CA VAL A 184 -1.82 -5.62 14.53
C VAL A 184 -1.64 -4.64 13.41
N LYS A 185 -2.48 -4.66 12.37
CA LYS A 185 -2.52 -3.64 11.31
C LYS A 185 -2.40 -2.18 11.80
N GLN A 186 -2.73 -1.86 13.05
CA GLN A 186 -2.60 -0.55 13.71
C GLN A 186 -1.23 -0.29 14.45
N ASP A 187 -0.26 -1.23 14.45
CA ASP A 187 0.93 -1.38 15.34
C ASP A 187 2.29 -1.58 14.59
N LEU A 188 2.76 -0.57 13.85
CA LEU A 188 3.61 -0.66 12.63
C LEU A 188 4.67 -1.73 12.45
N SER A 189 5.85 -1.63 13.08
CA SER A 189 7.09 -2.11 12.43
C SER A 189 7.45 -3.56 12.69
N ARG A 190 6.38 -4.36 12.55
CA ARG A 190 6.21 -5.80 12.62
C ARG A 190 6.22 -6.47 11.21
N ILE A 191 5.14 -6.45 10.42
CA ILE A 191 4.89 -7.31 9.20
C ILE A 191 5.03 -6.67 7.76
N ASN A 192 6.21 -6.21 7.30
CA ASN A 192 6.44 -5.31 6.15
C ASN A 192 6.18 -5.75 4.70
N GLY A 193 6.67 -6.88 4.22
CA GLY A 193 6.44 -7.28 2.83
C GLY A 193 4.99 -7.68 2.52
N ALA A 194 4.13 -7.77 3.55
CA ALA A 194 2.90 -8.54 3.52
C ALA A 194 1.61 -7.73 3.57
N ASN A 195 0.57 -8.20 2.89
CA ASN A 195 -0.80 -7.93 3.34
C ASN A 195 -1.16 -8.78 4.52
N LEU A 196 -2.23 -8.37 5.20
CA LEU A 196 -3.06 -9.33 5.88
C LEU A 196 -4.40 -9.51 5.16
N SER A 197 -5.06 -10.64 5.38
CA SER A 197 -6.49 -10.83 5.13
C SER A 197 -7.07 -11.78 6.16
N VAL A 198 -8.32 -11.53 6.57
CA VAL A 198 -9.04 -12.46 7.44
C VAL A 198 -9.74 -13.50 6.58
N CYS A 199 -9.48 -14.77 6.87
CA CYS A 199 -10.28 -15.89 6.42
C CYS A 199 -11.61 -15.87 7.18
N VAL A 200 -12.66 -15.37 6.52
CA VAL A 200 -14.01 -15.28 7.06
C VAL A 200 -14.81 -16.56 6.76
N SER A 201 -15.41 -17.14 7.78
CA SER A 201 -16.37 -18.24 7.68
C SER A 201 -17.80 -17.74 7.44
N ASP A 202 -18.65 -18.58 6.87
CA ASP A 202 -20.06 -18.28 6.71
C ASP A 202 -20.82 -18.49 8.05
N SER A 203 -20.30 -19.31 8.97
CA SER A 203 -20.83 -19.43 10.35
C SER A 203 -20.58 -18.16 11.18
N PHE A 204 -19.42 -17.52 11.06
CA PHE A 204 -19.18 -16.20 11.64
C PHE A 204 -20.16 -15.16 11.10
N MET A 205 -20.34 -15.09 9.77
CA MET A 205 -21.30 -14.15 9.18
C MET A 205 -22.75 -14.40 9.57
N ALA A 206 -23.12 -15.65 9.91
CA ALA A 206 -24.42 -15.95 10.50
C ALA A 206 -24.55 -15.35 11.91
N ALA A 207 -23.53 -15.51 12.76
CA ALA A 207 -23.50 -14.92 14.10
C ALA A 207 -23.48 -13.37 14.06
N VAL A 208 -22.74 -12.75 13.13
CA VAL A 208 -22.77 -11.29 12.87
C VAL A 208 -24.19 -10.82 12.54
N LYS A 209 -24.91 -11.57 11.71
CA LYS A 209 -26.29 -11.24 11.34
C LYS A 209 -27.24 -11.32 12.54
N SER A 210 -27.10 -12.33 13.40
CA SER A 210 -27.97 -12.55 14.57
C SER A 210 -27.54 -11.84 15.87
N ASP A 211 -26.43 -11.10 15.85
CA ASP A 211 -25.76 -10.57 17.06
C ASP A 211 -25.38 -11.65 18.10
N GLY A 212 -25.04 -12.83 17.56
CA GLY A 212 -24.59 -13.98 18.32
C GLY A 212 -23.19 -13.80 18.90
N ASP A 213 -22.87 -14.66 19.86
CA ASP A 213 -21.52 -14.80 20.39
C ASP A 213 -20.63 -15.62 19.45
N TRP A 214 -19.33 -15.46 19.60
CA TRP A 214 -18.30 -16.07 18.78
C TRP A 214 -17.10 -16.46 19.65
N ASP A 215 -16.74 -17.75 19.60
CA ASP A 215 -15.62 -18.28 20.37
C ASP A 215 -14.31 -18.16 19.60
N LEU A 216 -13.35 -17.48 20.20
CA LEU A 216 -11.96 -17.54 19.78
C LEU A 216 -11.30 -18.78 20.40
N VAL A 217 -10.84 -19.68 19.55
CA VAL A 217 -10.50 -21.07 19.89
C VAL A 217 -9.14 -21.50 19.36
N PHE A 218 -8.47 -22.39 20.09
CA PHE A 218 -7.24 -23.05 19.62
C PHE A 218 -7.25 -24.53 20.04
N PRO A 219 -6.57 -25.44 19.32
CA PRO A 219 -6.40 -26.81 19.78
C PRO A 219 -5.90 -26.95 21.22
N ASP A 220 -6.16 -28.11 21.82
CA ASP A 220 -5.44 -28.52 23.02
C ASP A 220 -4.00 -28.94 22.64
N VAL A 221 -3.03 -28.14 23.07
CA VAL A 221 -1.60 -28.33 22.77
C VAL A 221 -0.96 -29.49 23.56
N HIS A 222 -1.70 -30.08 24.50
CA HIS A 222 -1.29 -31.27 25.25
C HIS A 222 -1.86 -32.58 24.65
N ASP A 223 -2.58 -32.51 23.52
CA ASP A 223 -2.96 -33.72 22.77
C ASP A 223 -1.69 -34.43 22.26
N PRO A 224 -1.52 -35.75 22.49
CA PRO A 224 -0.31 -36.49 22.08
C PRO A 224 0.02 -36.43 20.59
N GLU A 225 -0.96 -36.11 19.74
CA GLU A 225 -0.82 -36.01 18.28
C GLU A 225 -0.84 -34.55 17.78
N TYR A 226 -0.68 -33.55 18.66
CA TYR A 226 -0.65 -32.13 18.28
C TYR A 226 0.52 -31.80 17.34
N ASP A 227 1.77 -32.10 17.75
CA ASP A 227 2.98 -31.79 16.95
C ASP A 227 2.94 -32.47 15.55
N THR A 228 2.24 -33.61 15.42
CA THR A 228 2.09 -34.36 14.16
C THR A 228 0.90 -33.89 13.31
N LEU A 229 -0.31 -33.83 13.86
CA LEU A 229 -1.56 -33.65 13.10
C LEU A 229 -1.97 -32.18 12.91
N TRP A 230 -1.52 -31.24 13.74
CA TRP A 230 -1.95 -29.84 13.62
C TRP A 230 -1.28 -29.09 12.47
N ASP A 231 -2.07 -28.43 11.62
CA ASP A 231 -1.63 -27.71 10.41
C ASP A 231 -2.35 -26.36 10.19
N GLY A 232 -3.25 -25.97 11.09
CA GLY A 232 -4.11 -24.79 10.97
C GLY A 232 -5.54 -25.06 10.48
N ASP A 233 -5.92 -26.28 10.08
CA ASP A 233 -7.32 -26.60 9.75
C ASP A 233 -8.13 -27.08 10.98
N MET A 234 -8.68 -26.10 11.70
CA MET A 234 -9.64 -26.28 12.80
C MET A 234 -10.84 -27.19 12.44
N VAL A 235 -11.23 -27.29 11.16
CA VAL A 235 -12.33 -28.18 10.74
C VAL A 235 -11.88 -29.64 10.75
N THR A 236 -10.68 -29.93 10.24
CA THR A 236 -10.11 -31.28 10.23
C THR A 236 -9.74 -31.73 11.64
N TRP A 237 -9.17 -30.85 12.46
CA TRP A 237 -8.89 -31.12 13.88
C TRP A 237 -10.17 -31.54 14.63
N LYS A 238 -11.25 -30.75 14.56
CA LYS A 238 -12.54 -31.10 15.20
C LYS A 238 -13.15 -32.41 14.68
N LYS A 239 -12.98 -32.75 13.40
CA LYS A 239 -13.47 -34.03 12.81
C LYS A 239 -12.75 -35.27 13.36
N LEU A 240 -11.49 -35.13 13.78
CA LEU A 240 -10.69 -36.22 14.36
C LEU A 240 -11.05 -36.47 15.85
N GLY A 241 -12.14 -35.88 16.35
CA GLY A 241 -12.51 -35.93 17.78
C GLY A 241 -11.58 -35.13 18.68
N LYS A 242 -10.63 -34.38 18.11
CA LYS A 242 -9.57 -33.71 18.86
C LYS A 242 -10.10 -32.50 19.61
N LYS A 243 -9.62 -32.34 20.84
CA LYS A 243 -10.08 -31.33 21.79
C LYS A 243 -9.69 -29.91 21.34
N VAL A 244 -10.58 -28.97 21.56
CA VAL A 244 -10.41 -27.54 21.25
C VAL A 244 -10.73 -26.73 22.49
N ILE A 245 -9.89 -25.74 22.78
CA ILE A 245 -9.96 -24.90 23.96
C ILE A 245 -10.46 -23.51 23.54
N VAL A 246 -11.62 -23.10 24.08
CA VAL A 246 -12.05 -21.69 24.02
C VAL A 246 -11.07 -20.85 24.84
N LYS A 247 -10.54 -19.79 24.22
CA LYS A 247 -9.61 -18.84 24.87
C LYS A 247 -10.31 -17.55 25.27
N LYS A 248 -11.33 -17.14 24.50
CA LYS A 248 -12.16 -15.96 24.72
C LYS A 248 -13.47 -16.14 23.97
N THR A 249 -14.57 -15.63 24.52
CA THR A 249 -15.85 -15.49 23.79
C THR A 249 -16.13 -13.99 23.63
N ILE A 250 -16.54 -13.57 22.43
CA ILE A 250 -16.81 -12.17 22.07
C ILE A 250 -18.11 -12.07 21.25
N LYS A 251 -18.66 -10.87 21.07
CA LYS A 251 -19.75 -10.68 20.10
C LYS A 251 -19.24 -10.80 18.68
N ALA A 252 -19.96 -11.53 17.82
CA ALA A 252 -19.61 -11.67 16.42
C ALA A 252 -19.64 -10.33 15.69
N ARG A 253 -20.64 -9.47 15.99
CA ARG A 253 -20.68 -8.09 15.48
C ARG A 253 -19.46 -7.28 15.90
N TYR A 254 -19.07 -7.33 17.17
CA TYR A 254 -17.84 -6.64 17.62
C TYR A 254 -16.63 -7.04 16.77
N LEU A 255 -16.44 -8.33 16.44
CA LEU A 255 -15.33 -8.74 15.57
C LEU A 255 -15.51 -8.31 14.11
N TRP A 256 -16.73 -8.25 13.57
CA TRP A 256 -16.98 -7.79 12.20
C TRP A 256 -16.87 -6.26 12.07
N ASP A 257 -17.31 -5.55 13.09
CA ASP A 257 -17.09 -4.12 13.26
C ASP A 257 -15.59 -3.86 13.45
N LEU A 258 -14.86 -4.69 14.19
CA LEU A 258 -13.40 -4.66 14.23
C LEU A 258 -12.79 -4.95 12.86
N ILE A 259 -13.35 -5.87 12.05
CA ILE A 259 -12.91 -6.17 10.67
C ILE A 259 -13.26 -5.05 9.68
N THR A 260 -14.30 -4.25 9.89
CA THR A 260 -14.74 -3.19 8.95
C THR A 260 -14.41 -1.77 9.41
N GLN A 261 -14.08 -1.59 10.70
CA GLN A 261 -13.27 -0.50 11.24
C GLN A 261 -11.79 -0.76 10.99
N ALA A 262 -11.38 -2.04 10.93
CA ALA A 262 -10.19 -2.42 10.20
C ALA A 262 -10.34 -2.05 8.74
N ALA A 263 -11.00 -2.82 7.87
CA ALA A 263 -11.09 -2.71 6.39
C ALA A 263 -11.63 -1.39 5.78
N TRP A 264 -11.55 -0.31 6.54
CA TRP A 264 -11.73 1.08 6.19
C TRP A 264 -10.54 2.01 6.59
N ALA A 265 -9.73 1.67 7.62
CA ALA A 265 -8.42 2.30 7.93
C ALA A 265 -7.48 2.57 6.74
N SER A 266 -6.87 1.57 6.14
CA SER A 266 -5.59 1.68 5.47
C SER A 266 -5.36 0.83 4.18
N ALA A 267 -6.40 0.36 3.47
CA ALA A 267 -6.54 -0.44 2.18
C ALA A 267 -6.70 -2.01 1.96
N GLU A 268 -6.45 -2.95 2.89
CA GLU A 268 -6.90 -4.37 2.99
C GLU A 268 -7.90 -4.58 4.19
N PRO A 269 -7.59 -5.26 5.35
CA PRO A 269 -7.22 -6.65 5.41
C PRO A 269 -8.34 -7.36 4.67
N GLY A 270 -7.99 -7.99 3.56
CA GLY A 270 -9.01 -8.48 2.67
C GLY A 270 -9.95 -9.40 3.42
N VAL A 271 -11.26 -9.21 3.24
CA VAL A 271 -12.23 -10.22 3.65
C VAL A 271 -12.24 -11.29 2.58
N VAL A 272 -11.53 -12.38 2.83
CA VAL A 272 -11.60 -13.57 1.99
C VAL A 272 -12.57 -14.53 2.66
N PHE A 273 -13.74 -14.71 2.07
CA PHE A 273 -14.77 -15.64 2.55
C PHE A 273 -14.29 -17.09 2.33
N MET A 274 -13.36 -17.53 3.17
CA MET A 274 -12.53 -18.69 2.94
C MET A 274 -13.30 -20.01 3.09
N GLU A 275 -14.32 -20.05 3.95
CA GLU A 275 -15.26 -21.18 3.95
C GLU A 275 -16.00 -21.26 2.60
N ARG A 276 -16.46 -20.12 2.07
CA ARG A 276 -17.10 -20.05 0.75
C ARG A 276 -16.17 -20.50 -0.37
N TYR A 277 -14.92 -20.01 -0.42
CA TYR A 277 -13.91 -20.48 -1.37
C TYR A 277 -13.76 -22.02 -1.32
N ASN A 278 -13.56 -22.59 -0.13
CA ASN A 278 -13.34 -24.04 0.01
C ASN A 278 -14.61 -24.88 -0.24
N ARG A 279 -15.82 -24.36 0.02
CA ARG A 279 -17.09 -25.03 -0.32
C ARG A 279 -17.38 -25.03 -1.81
N TRP A 280 -16.88 -24.05 -2.57
CA TRP A 280 -17.02 -23.98 -4.02
C TRP A 280 -15.83 -24.56 -4.80
N HIS A 281 -14.72 -24.84 -4.12
CA HIS A 281 -13.51 -25.45 -4.68
C HIS A 281 -13.78 -26.86 -5.25
N ASN A 282 -13.19 -27.16 -6.41
CA ASN A 282 -13.37 -28.45 -7.08
C ASN A 282 -12.66 -29.60 -6.35
N ASN A 283 -11.52 -29.32 -5.71
CA ASN A 283 -10.68 -30.31 -5.00
C ASN A 283 -10.99 -30.40 -3.50
N TRP A 284 -12.19 -29.98 -3.08
CA TRP A 284 -12.67 -29.98 -1.69
C TRP A 284 -12.45 -31.29 -0.92
N TYR A 285 -12.32 -32.42 -1.63
CA TYR A 285 -12.12 -33.75 -1.08
C TYR A 285 -10.65 -34.13 -0.84
N TRP A 286 -9.68 -33.31 -1.28
CA TRP A 286 -8.25 -33.59 -1.09
C TRP A 286 -7.33 -32.38 -0.82
N ASN A 287 -7.74 -31.11 -1.06
CA ASN A 287 -6.95 -29.91 -0.66
C ASN A 287 -7.81 -28.62 -0.40
N ARG A 288 -7.19 -27.50 0.01
CA ARG A 288 -7.81 -26.31 0.68
C ARG A 288 -7.04 -24.96 0.43
N ILE A 289 -7.65 -23.74 0.47
CA ILE A 289 -7.22 -22.43 -0.20
C ILE A 289 -6.71 -21.21 0.70
N ASN A 290 -6.07 -20.12 0.12
CA ASN A 290 -5.44 -18.85 0.69
C ASN A 290 -5.38 -17.47 -0.17
N CYS A 291 -4.24 -16.83 -0.61
CA CYS A 291 -3.76 -15.42 -0.21
C CYS A 291 -2.96 -14.38 -1.20
N VAL A 292 -2.88 -12.99 -0.98
CA VAL A 292 -2.56 -11.75 -1.91
C VAL A 292 -1.31 -10.69 -1.68
N ASN A 293 -1.26 -9.30 -1.88
CA ASN A 293 -0.09 -8.25 -1.74
C ASN A 293 -0.34 -6.60 -1.82
N PRO A 294 0.57 -5.56 -1.53
CA PRO A 294 0.59 -4.50 -0.38
C PRO A 294 0.81 -2.90 -0.51
N CYS A 295 0.66 -2.04 0.58
CA CYS A 295 0.69 -0.48 0.64
C CYS A 295 1.30 0.35 1.89
N VAL A 296 0.95 1.65 2.24
CA VAL A 296 1.75 2.78 2.98
C VAL A 296 1.15 3.89 3.95
N THR A 297 1.92 4.45 4.93
CA THR A 297 1.50 5.08 6.26
C THR A 297 0.23 5.90 6.53
N GLY A 298 -0.16 5.90 7.83
CA GLY A 298 -1.26 6.61 8.50
C GLY A 298 -0.94 7.91 9.22
N ASP A 299 0.28 8.03 9.75
CA ASP A 299 0.84 9.30 10.19
C ASP A 299 1.19 10.20 9.00
N THR A 300 1.24 9.63 7.77
CA THR A 300 1.34 10.36 6.51
C THR A 300 0.32 11.49 6.46
N ASN A 301 0.82 12.72 6.43
CA ASN A 301 0.06 13.92 6.10
C ASN A 301 -0.22 13.95 4.60
N VAL A 302 -1.50 13.96 4.22
CA VAL A 302 -1.98 14.14 2.83
C VAL A 302 -2.61 15.52 2.71
N ALA A 303 -2.26 16.26 1.65
CA ALA A 303 -2.89 17.53 1.35
C ALA A 303 -4.32 17.28 0.82
N THR A 304 -5.30 18.01 1.33
CA THR A 304 -6.72 17.92 0.92
C THR A 304 -7.26 19.31 0.58
N THR A 305 -8.46 19.41 0.02
CA THR A 305 -9.13 20.71 -0.17
C THR A 305 -9.59 21.39 1.13
N ASN A 306 -9.47 20.73 2.28
CA ASN A 306 -9.85 21.22 3.60
C ASN A 306 -8.69 21.00 4.61
N GLY A 307 -7.53 21.58 4.28
CA GLY A 307 -6.29 21.48 5.05
C GLY A 307 -5.48 20.20 4.79
N ILE A 308 -4.34 20.07 5.46
CA ILE A 308 -3.57 18.82 5.50
C ILE A 308 -4.25 17.89 6.51
N LYS A 309 -4.57 16.66 6.14
CA LYS A 309 -5.13 15.64 7.04
C LYS A 309 -4.24 14.40 7.06
N THR A 310 -4.09 13.76 8.21
CA THR A 310 -3.36 12.49 8.24
C THR A 310 -4.15 11.41 7.50
N MET A 311 -3.47 10.41 6.97
CA MET A 311 -4.09 9.23 6.38
C MET A 311 -5.04 8.55 7.38
N ARG A 312 -4.71 8.54 8.68
CA ARG A 312 -5.62 8.17 9.79
C ARG A 312 -6.92 9.00 9.77
N GLN A 313 -6.84 10.33 9.78
CA GLN A 313 -8.05 11.17 9.80
C GLN A 313 -8.88 11.13 8.50
N LEU A 314 -8.21 10.90 7.37
CA LEU A 314 -8.85 10.77 6.07
C LEU A 314 -9.60 9.46 5.91
N TYR A 315 -8.99 8.40 6.45
CA TYR A 315 -9.70 7.19 6.82
C TYR A 315 -10.94 7.52 7.63
N ASP A 316 -10.80 8.13 8.81
CA ASP A 316 -11.85 8.33 9.84
C ASP A 316 -13.14 9.07 9.34
N THR A 317 -13.26 9.37 8.04
CA THR A 317 -14.43 9.89 7.31
C THR A 317 -15.41 8.88 6.67
N LYS A 318 -15.05 7.60 6.41
CA LYS A 318 -15.79 6.62 5.54
C LYS A 318 -15.93 7.02 4.06
N MET A 319 -15.39 8.16 3.63
CA MET A 319 -15.82 8.80 2.38
C MET A 319 -14.72 8.99 1.33
N PRO A 320 -15.08 9.09 0.03
CA PRO A 320 -14.27 9.76 -0.97
C PRO A 320 -13.94 11.18 -0.54
N PHE A 321 -12.73 11.67 -0.84
CA PHE A 321 -12.33 13.05 -0.55
C PHE A 321 -11.48 13.63 -1.68
N LEU A 322 -11.29 14.95 -1.67
CA LEU A 322 -10.48 15.63 -2.67
C LEU A 322 -9.03 15.77 -2.19
N VAL A 323 -8.15 14.95 -2.77
CA VAL A 323 -6.69 14.98 -2.57
C VAL A 323 -6.08 16.12 -3.38
N VAL A 324 -5.20 16.91 -2.78
CA VAL A 324 -4.46 17.97 -3.48
C VAL A 324 -3.05 17.49 -3.85
N VAL A 325 -2.70 17.69 -5.13
CA VAL A 325 -1.36 17.47 -5.68
C VAL A 325 -0.98 18.66 -6.57
N ASN A 326 0.09 19.37 -6.22
CA ASN A 326 0.63 20.50 -6.99
C ASN A 326 -0.40 21.60 -7.30
N GLY A 327 -1.20 22.02 -6.31
CA GLY A 327 -2.25 23.04 -6.48
C GLY A 327 -3.49 22.60 -7.25
N LYS A 328 -3.62 21.32 -7.61
CA LYS A 328 -4.82 20.73 -8.24
C LYS A 328 -5.44 19.67 -7.33
N HIS A 329 -6.76 19.53 -7.36
CA HIS A 329 -7.50 18.55 -6.56
C HIS A 329 -8.07 17.41 -7.41
N TYR A 330 -8.13 16.21 -6.83
CA TYR A 330 -8.51 14.96 -7.48
C TYR A 330 -9.34 14.10 -6.52
N LEU A 331 -10.33 13.34 -7.04
CA LEU A 331 -11.16 12.48 -6.21
C LEU A 331 -10.40 11.21 -5.78
N SER A 332 -10.45 10.86 -4.50
CA SER A 332 -9.97 9.58 -3.98
C SER A 332 -11.11 8.59 -3.74
N THR A 333 -10.81 7.30 -3.77
CA THR A 333 -11.60 6.33 -3.00
C THR A 333 -11.44 6.61 -1.51
N PRO A 334 -12.38 6.15 -0.65
CA PRO A 334 -12.06 5.91 0.76
C PRO A 334 -10.82 5.01 0.88
N VAL A 335 -10.21 5.00 2.06
CA VAL A 335 -9.17 4.04 2.46
C VAL A 335 -9.83 2.66 2.86
N LYS A 336 -9.13 1.47 2.86
CA LYS A 336 -9.60 0.09 3.35
C LYS A 336 -8.86 -0.50 4.59
N GLN A 337 -8.05 -1.58 4.77
CA GLN A 337 -6.92 -1.65 5.80
C GLN A 337 -5.64 -2.48 5.57
N THR A 338 -4.65 -1.93 4.85
CA THR A 338 -3.45 -2.65 4.44
C THR A 338 -2.53 -2.90 5.60
N GLY A 339 -2.52 -1.94 6.54
CA GLY A 339 -1.87 -1.82 7.84
C GLY A 339 -0.55 -2.54 8.05
N VAL A 340 -0.06 -2.58 9.30
CA VAL A 340 1.19 -3.19 9.76
C VAL A 340 2.05 -3.79 8.67
N LYS A 341 2.93 -2.91 8.21
CA LYS A 341 4.02 -3.24 7.33
C LYS A 341 5.19 -2.30 7.68
N PRO A 342 6.18 -2.67 8.53
CA PRO A 342 7.36 -1.92 8.90
C PRO A 342 7.75 -0.89 7.90
N VAL A 343 7.53 0.31 8.34
CA VAL A 343 7.81 1.47 7.56
C VAL A 343 9.25 1.74 7.73
N TYR A 344 9.88 2.06 6.61
CA TYR A 344 11.22 2.55 6.68
C TYR A 344 11.11 4.06 6.51
N ARG A 345 11.71 4.79 7.43
CA ARG A 345 11.87 6.24 7.39
C ARG A 345 12.78 6.59 6.23
N LEU A 346 12.17 6.80 5.07
CA LEU A 346 12.81 7.48 3.96
C LEU A 346 13.16 8.87 4.47
N THR A 347 14.45 9.18 4.48
CA THR A 347 14.98 10.47 4.93
C THR A 347 15.74 11.11 3.77
N THR A 348 15.57 12.41 3.62
CA THR A 348 16.27 13.20 2.59
C THR A 348 17.33 14.12 3.21
N LYS A 349 18.33 14.53 2.42
CA LYS A 349 19.43 15.42 2.85
C LYS A 349 18.97 16.82 3.27
N GLU A 350 17.72 17.15 2.96
CA GLU A 350 17.12 18.45 3.21
C GLU A 350 16.07 18.42 4.35
N GLY A 351 15.73 17.25 4.88
CA GLY A 351 14.93 17.09 6.10
C GLY A 351 13.62 16.34 5.91
N TYR A 352 13.03 16.41 4.71
CA TYR A 352 11.78 15.72 4.37
C TYR A 352 11.90 14.22 4.67
N GLN A 353 10.89 13.71 5.36
CA GLN A 353 10.80 12.31 5.75
C GLN A 353 9.41 11.75 5.43
N LEU A 354 9.40 10.54 4.89
CA LEU A 354 8.17 9.75 4.75
C LEU A 354 8.42 8.37 5.32
N ARG A 355 7.40 7.81 5.95
CA ARG A 355 7.41 6.46 6.47
C ARG A 355 6.54 5.65 5.53
N LEU A 356 7.08 4.55 5.03
CA LEU A 356 6.42 3.74 4.01
C LEU A 356 7.01 2.34 3.94
N THR A 357 6.25 1.40 3.37
CA THR A 357 6.86 0.17 2.90
C THR A 357 7.83 0.43 1.77
N LYS A 358 8.78 -0.48 1.67
CA LYS A 358 9.92 -0.39 0.75
C LYS A 358 9.52 -0.72 -0.70
N ASP A 359 8.40 -1.40 -0.88
CA ASP A 359 7.72 -1.82 -2.12
C ASP A 359 6.88 -0.69 -2.70
N HIS A 360 6.44 0.22 -1.82
CA HIS A 360 5.68 1.34 -2.27
C HIS A 360 6.53 2.34 -3.03
N LYS A 361 5.87 2.99 -3.99
CA LYS A 361 6.53 3.62 -5.13
C LYS A 361 6.53 5.13 -4.96
N VAL A 362 7.71 5.67 -4.69
CA VAL A 362 7.98 7.11 -4.61
C VAL A 362 8.33 7.62 -6.00
N TYR A 363 7.92 8.84 -6.32
CA TYR A 363 8.26 9.47 -7.59
C TYR A 363 9.66 10.11 -7.51
N THR A 364 10.52 9.70 -8.45
CA THR A 364 11.82 10.28 -8.72
C THR A 364 11.77 11.13 -10.00
N LEU A 365 12.84 11.88 -10.30
CA LEU A 365 13.02 12.49 -11.63
C LEU A 365 12.98 11.48 -12.79
N ALA A 366 13.23 10.19 -12.52
CA ALA A 366 13.19 9.09 -13.50
C ALA A 366 11.91 8.23 -13.41
N GLY A 367 10.85 8.74 -12.76
CA GLY A 367 9.56 8.04 -12.63
C GLY A 367 9.37 7.30 -11.30
N LYS A 368 8.36 6.42 -11.23
CA LYS A 368 7.97 5.71 -10.00
C LYS A 368 9.01 4.64 -9.63
N LYS A 369 9.50 4.65 -8.39
CA LYS A 369 10.51 3.70 -7.90
C LYS A 369 10.14 3.21 -6.49
N GLU A 370 10.18 1.89 -6.29
CA GLU A 370 10.06 1.27 -4.96
C GLU A 370 11.09 1.91 -4.00
N ALA A 371 10.66 2.33 -2.81
CA ALA A 371 11.53 3.08 -1.90
C ALA A 371 12.84 2.34 -1.57
N GLY A 372 12.85 1.01 -1.53
CA GLY A 372 14.06 0.21 -1.29
C GLY A 372 15.05 0.09 -2.43
N LYS A 373 14.62 0.47 -3.63
CA LYS A 373 15.51 0.53 -4.78
C LYS A 373 16.14 1.92 -4.89
N LEU A 374 15.74 2.89 -4.06
CA LEU A 374 16.34 4.21 -3.97
C LEU A 374 17.82 4.13 -3.56
N ARG A 375 18.68 4.89 -4.25
CA ARG A 375 20.12 4.97 -3.99
C ARG A 375 20.48 6.35 -3.46
N LYS A 376 21.32 6.41 -2.43
CA LYS A 376 21.75 7.66 -1.76
C LYS A 376 22.24 8.68 -2.80
N GLY A 377 21.58 9.84 -2.89
CA GLY A 377 21.82 10.85 -3.91
C GLY A 377 20.72 11.00 -4.98
N GLU A 378 19.82 10.02 -5.13
CA GLU A 378 18.69 10.11 -6.07
C GLU A 378 17.70 11.23 -5.70
N LYS A 379 17.02 11.77 -6.72
CA LYS A 379 16.19 12.97 -6.62
C LYS A 379 14.70 12.61 -6.59
N LEU A 380 14.05 12.92 -5.48
CA LEU A 380 12.64 12.70 -5.20
C LEU A 380 11.82 13.95 -5.52
N LEU A 381 10.61 13.77 -6.04
CA LEU A 381 9.68 14.88 -6.29
C LEU A 381 8.91 15.25 -5.02
N LEU A 382 8.92 16.55 -4.70
CA LEU A 382 8.02 17.13 -3.71
C LEU A 382 6.74 17.64 -4.37
N SER A 383 5.68 17.77 -3.58
CA SER A 383 4.42 18.42 -3.95
C SER A 383 4.23 19.72 -3.14
N THR A 384 3.59 20.72 -3.75
CA THR A 384 3.51 22.09 -3.22
C THR A 384 2.19 22.76 -3.51
N GLY A 385 1.84 23.79 -2.75
CA GLY A 385 0.61 24.56 -2.97
C GLY A 385 -0.59 23.73 -2.54
N GLY A 386 -0.75 23.59 -1.23
CA GLY A 386 -1.93 22.96 -0.67
C GLY A 386 -3.14 23.90 -0.67
N TYR A 387 -4.26 23.34 -0.23
CA TYR A 387 -5.44 24.09 0.17
C TYR A 387 -5.50 24.10 1.71
N PHE A 388 -6.20 25.08 2.27
CA PHE A 388 -6.29 25.31 3.71
C PHE A 388 -7.71 24.99 4.19
N GLY A 389 -7.87 24.80 5.50
CA GLY A 389 -9.19 24.75 6.12
C GLY A 389 -9.77 26.15 6.33
N VAL A 390 -10.82 26.23 7.14
CA VAL A 390 -11.55 27.49 7.43
C VAL A 390 -11.54 27.90 8.90
N ARG A 391 -10.81 27.19 9.76
CA ARG A 391 -10.84 27.38 11.22
C ARG A 391 -9.61 28.09 11.75
N GLY A 392 -9.85 28.98 12.72
CA GLY A 392 -8.85 29.75 13.45
C GLY A 392 -8.26 30.93 12.69
N ASN A 393 -7.58 31.81 13.41
CA ASN A 393 -7.11 33.12 12.92
C ASN A 393 -5.60 33.36 13.15
N LEU A 394 -5.11 34.52 12.72
CA LEU A 394 -3.70 34.89 12.80
C LEU A 394 -3.19 34.99 14.25
N ASP A 395 -3.94 35.67 15.12
CA ASP A 395 -3.59 35.98 16.51
C ASP A 395 -3.54 34.71 17.37
N GLU A 396 -4.52 33.81 17.24
CA GLU A 396 -4.49 32.46 17.82
C GLU A 396 -3.23 31.71 17.40
N GLY A 397 -2.86 31.82 16.12
CA GLY A 397 -1.63 31.26 15.58
C GLY A 397 -0.40 31.86 16.27
N GLN A 398 -0.31 33.19 16.34
CA GLN A 398 0.81 33.89 16.98
C GLN A 398 0.96 33.50 18.46
N VAL A 399 -0.13 33.42 19.22
CA VAL A 399 -0.15 32.96 20.62
C VAL A 399 0.37 31.53 20.74
N LEU A 400 -0.11 30.60 19.90
CA LEU A 400 0.34 29.20 19.91
C LEU A 400 1.82 29.06 19.48
N GLY A 401 2.24 29.80 18.45
CA GLY A 401 3.62 29.79 17.96
C GLY A 401 4.61 30.35 18.97
N TRP A 402 4.27 31.48 19.61
CA TRP A 402 5.08 32.07 20.68
C TRP A 402 5.13 31.16 21.92
N LEU A 403 4.01 30.54 22.30
CA LEU A 403 3.97 29.56 23.38
C LEU A 403 4.92 28.37 23.13
N VAL A 404 5.01 27.87 21.90
CA VAL A 404 5.91 26.76 21.53
C VAL A 404 7.38 27.18 21.60
N GLY A 405 7.72 28.43 21.25
CA GLY A 405 9.03 29.04 21.45
C GLY A 405 9.25 29.53 22.89
N ASP A 406 9.02 30.81 23.15
CA ASP A 406 9.27 31.49 24.44
C ASP A 406 8.09 31.46 25.42
N GLY A 407 7.49 30.27 25.62
CA GLY A 407 6.52 30.02 26.69
C GLY A 407 6.89 28.87 27.63
N SER A 408 6.09 28.69 28.69
CA SER A 408 6.05 27.47 29.49
C SER A 408 4.60 27.11 29.87
N ILE A 409 4.38 25.83 30.11
CA ILE A 409 3.11 25.29 30.61
C ILE A 409 3.44 24.59 31.92
N LYS A 410 2.77 24.96 33.02
CA LYS A 410 2.90 24.34 34.35
C LYS A 410 1.71 23.40 34.59
N LYS A 411 1.54 22.90 35.82
CA LYS A 411 0.45 21.97 36.17
C LYS A 411 -0.95 22.60 36.20
N ASP A 412 -1.01 23.93 36.18
CA ASP A 412 -2.19 24.75 36.47
C ASP A 412 -2.26 26.07 35.68
N VAL A 413 -1.12 26.58 35.18
CA VAL A 413 -1.02 27.86 34.48
C VAL A 413 -0.10 27.77 33.25
N THR A 414 -0.40 28.57 32.22
CA THR A 414 0.47 28.79 31.06
C THR A 414 1.09 30.18 31.16
N THR A 415 2.39 30.28 30.89
CA THR A 415 3.20 31.50 30.95
C THR A 415 3.79 31.80 29.57
N LEU A 416 3.61 33.00 29.04
CA LEU A 416 4.41 33.53 27.93
C LEU A 416 5.50 34.46 28.49
N TYR A 417 6.72 34.39 27.96
CA TYR A 417 7.84 35.25 28.34
C TYR A 417 8.16 36.26 27.24
N PHE A 418 8.58 37.46 27.65
CA PHE A 418 9.03 38.53 26.77
C PHE A 418 10.25 39.19 27.42
N TYR A 419 11.43 39.05 26.83
CA TYR A 419 12.69 39.52 27.43
C TYR A 419 13.16 40.84 26.81
N HIS A 420 13.82 41.67 27.62
CA HIS A 420 14.34 42.96 27.18
C HIS A 420 13.25 43.78 26.46
N LYS A 421 13.55 44.34 25.27
CA LYS A 421 12.64 45.17 24.48
C LYS A 421 11.31 44.50 24.07
N GLU A 422 11.22 43.17 24.13
CA GLU A 422 9.95 42.45 23.85
C GLU A 422 8.90 42.70 24.95
N LYS A 423 9.34 43.05 26.17
CA LYS A 423 8.44 43.46 27.28
C LYS A 423 7.67 44.74 26.96
N GLU A 424 8.24 45.59 26.11
CA GLU A 424 7.67 46.85 25.62
C GLU A 424 6.92 46.65 24.29
N GLU A 425 7.53 45.97 23.30
CA GLU A 425 6.96 45.80 21.96
C GLU A 425 5.76 44.84 21.92
N LEU A 426 5.78 43.75 22.70
CA LEU A 426 4.89 42.60 22.46
C LEU A 426 4.02 42.19 23.66
N ALA A 427 4.50 42.31 24.90
CA ALA A 427 3.82 41.73 26.06
C ALA A 427 2.34 42.16 26.20
N SER A 428 2.04 43.45 26.00
CA SER A 428 0.67 43.99 26.04
C SER A 428 -0.21 43.50 24.88
N GLN A 429 0.36 43.34 23.68
CA GLN A 429 -0.35 42.77 22.53
C GLN A 429 -0.69 41.30 22.79
N PHE A 430 0.25 40.51 23.32
CA PHE A 430 0.00 39.12 23.67
C PHE A 430 -0.98 38.96 24.83
N ALA A 431 -0.99 39.86 25.82
CA ALA A 431 -2.03 39.86 26.85
C ALA A 431 -3.43 40.04 26.23
N TYR A 432 -3.58 40.95 25.27
CA TYR A 432 -4.83 41.18 24.53
C TYR A 432 -5.25 39.98 23.66
N MET A 433 -4.33 39.45 22.84
CA MET A 433 -4.59 38.27 22.00
C MET A 433 -4.96 37.04 22.84
N VAL A 434 -4.30 36.85 23.99
CA VAL A 434 -4.63 35.79 24.94
C VAL A 434 -6.00 36.01 25.57
N ASP A 435 -6.36 37.24 26.00
CA ASP A 435 -7.66 37.51 26.65
C ASP A 435 -8.85 37.19 25.73
N HIS A 436 -8.73 37.49 24.43
CA HIS A 436 -9.71 37.08 23.40
C HIS A 436 -9.67 35.57 23.12
N MET A 437 -8.49 34.94 23.03
CA MET A 437 -8.37 33.49 22.83
C MET A 437 -9.00 32.68 23.99
N VAL A 438 -9.21 33.29 25.15
CA VAL A 438 -9.85 32.68 26.33
C VAL A 438 -11.21 33.30 26.70
N GLU A 439 -11.83 34.02 25.76
CA GLU A 439 -13.16 34.58 25.89
C GLU A 439 -14.20 33.43 25.87
N GLY A 440 -15.03 33.34 26.91
CA GLY A 440 -15.95 32.22 27.14
C GLY A 440 -15.50 31.18 28.18
N GLU A 441 -14.20 31.10 28.53
CA GLU A 441 -13.68 30.13 29.53
C GLU A 441 -13.97 30.51 31.00
N GLN A 442 -14.99 31.34 31.25
CA GLN A 442 -15.30 31.89 32.58
C GLN A 442 -16.15 30.92 33.40
N THR A 443 -15.64 30.52 34.57
CA THR A 443 -16.35 29.63 35.52
C THR A 443 -17.12 30.41 36.59
N VAL A 444 -16.97 31.74 36.62
CA VAL A 444 -17.64 32.70 37.52
C VAL A 444 -17.86 33.98 36.73
N ALA A 445 -19.00 34.66 36.90
CA ALA A 445 -19.40 35.84 36.13
C ALA A 445 -18.64 37.15 36.45
N ARG A 446 -17.35 37.07 36.82
CA ARG A 446 -16.47 38.22 37.02
C ARG A 446 -15.51 38.35 35.83
N GLN A 447 -15.60 39.47 35.11
CA GLN A 447 -14.65 39.82 34.06
C GLN A 447 -13.26 40.10 34.67
N TYR A 448 -12.34 39.14 34.54
CA TYR A 448 -10.93 39.30 34.92
C TYR A 448 -10.08 39.37 33.66
N ARG A 449 -9.68 40.58 33.25
CA ARG A 449 -8.81 40.79 32.08
C ARG A 449 -7.38 40.32 32.36
N ILE A 450 -6.75 39.70 31.37
CA ILE A 450 -5.35 39.31 31.44
C ILE A 450 -4.46 40.54 31.19
N GLN A 451 -3.39 40.70 31.96
CA GLN A 451 -2.44 41.81 31.90
C GLN A 451 -1.00 41.27 32.04
N PRO A 452 0.01 41.93 31.44
CA PRO A 452 1.41 41.54 31.67
C PRO A 452 1.85 41.85 33.11
N GLN A 453 2.70 40.99 33.67
CA GLN A 453 3.42 41.25 34.92
C GLN A 453 4.88 41.57 34.59
N TYR A 454 5.34 42.75 34.99
CA TYR A 454 6.70 43.22 34.74
C TYR A 454 7.64 42.85 35.89
N ILE A 455 8.78 42.24 35.58
CA ILE A 455 9.74 41.68 36.54
C ILE A 455 11.12 42.29 36.25
N GLU A 456 11.30 43.57 36.62
CA GLU A 456 12.49 44.35 36.26
C GLU A 456 13.82 43.72 36.72
N ARG A 457 13.83 43.03 37.87
CA ARG A 457 15.01 42.30 38.38
C ARG A 457 15.49 41.15 37.47
N GLU A 458 14.67 40.73 36.51
CA GLU A 458 14.94 39.66 35.53
C GLU A 458 14.77 40.17 34.08
N ASP A 459 14.68 41.50 33.90
CA ASP A 459 14.44 42.24 32.65
C ASP A 459 13.46 41.57 31.66
N LYS A 460 12.25 41.27 32.16
CA LYS A 460 11.21 40.60 31.39
C LYS A 460 9.80 40.99 31.82
N ALA A 461 8.85 40.80 30.92
CA ALA A 461 7.43 40.65 31.26
C ALA A 461 6.99 39.19 31.12
N VAL A 462 5.94 38.84 31.86
CA VAL A 462 5.23 37.55 31.71
C VAL A 462 3.74 37.76 31.54
N VAL A 463 3.12 36.95 30.68
CA VAL A 463 1.66 36.84 30.56
C VAL A 463 1.26 35.46 31.08
N GLU A 464 0.71 35.39 32.29
CA GLU A 464 0.28 34.14 32.93
C GLU A 464 -1.24 33.99 32.91
N SER A 465 -1.74 32.81 32.52
CA SER A 465 -3.18 32.55 32.43
C SER A 465 -3.56 31.08 32.63
N VAL A 466 -4.39 30.85 33.65
CA VAL A 466 -5.07 29.57 33.92
C VAL A 466 -6.16 29.28 32.88
N ARG A 467 -6.78 30.32 32.30
CA ARG A 467 -7.73 30.13 31.18
C ARG A 467 -6.99 29.67 29.91
N LEU A 468 -5.81 30.24 29.61
CA LEU A 468 -5.01 29.83 28.46
C LEU A 468 -4.54 28.39 28.61
N TRP A 469 -4.14 27.98 29.82
CA TRP A 469 -3.81 26.59 30.14
C TRP A 469 -4.92 25.60 29.75
N ARG A 470 -6.19 25.91 30.03
CA ARG A 470 -7.35 25.10 29.60
C ARG A 470 -7.51 25.05 28.07
N VAL A 471 -7.27 26.17 27.38
CA VAL A 471 -7.40 26.26 25.92
C VAL A 471 -6.28 25.50 25.22
N VAL A 472 -5.02 25.69 25.61
CA VAL A 472 -3.87 25.10 24.89
C VAL A 472 -3.77 23.57 25.09
N GLN A 473 -4.34 23.04 26.17
CA GLN A 473 -4.57 21.60 26.31
C GLN A 473 -5.46 21.02 25.21
N ARG A 474 -6.47 21.76 24.72
CA ARG A 474 -7.30 21.35 23.57
C ARG A 474 -6.51 21.31 22.26
N TYR A 475 -5.45 22.12 22.17
CA TYR A 475 -4.46 22.10 21.10
C TYR A 475 -3.36 21.03 21.29
N GLY A 476 -3.45 20.21 22.35
CA GLY A 476 -2.49 19.13 22.65
C GLY A 476 -1.17 19.60 23.29
N LEU A 477 -1.06 20.88 23.63
CA LEU A 477 0.13 21.46 24.25
C LEU A 477 0.07 21.26 25.77
N THR A 478 1.12 20.67 26.34
CA THR A 478 1.27 20.41 27.79
C THR A 478 2.68 20.73 28.26
N HIS A 479 2.94 20.64 29.57
CA HIS A 479 4.29 20.75 30.14
C HIS A 479 5.29 19.80 29.46
N GLU A 480 4.85 18.57 29.18
CA GLU A 480 5.67 17.48 28.64
C GLU A 480 5.69 17.48 27.11
N ASN A 481 4.62 17.98 26.47
CA ASN A 481 4.43 18.00 25.02
C ASN A 481 4.31 19.43 24.47
N LYS A 482 5.29 20.28 24.76
CA LYS A 482 5.33 21.68 24.30
C LYS A 482 5.80 21.82 22.85
N TYR A 483 6.82 21.08 22.43
CA TYR A 483 7.55 21.32 21.18
C TYR A 483 6.96 20.58 19.97
N ILE A 484 5.71 20.91 19.61
CA ILE A 484 4.97 20.39 18.45
C ILE A 484 4.24 21.51 17.69
N VAL A 485 3.78 21.21 16.48
CA VAL A 485 2.75 21.98 15.77
C VAL A 485 1.38 21.39 16.13
N PRO A 486 0.45 22.15 16.74
CA PRO A 486 -0.88 21.65 17.06
C PRO A 486 -1.62 21.11 15.83
N ARG A 487 -2.37 20.02 16.00
CA ARG A 487 -3.08 19.33 14.90
C ARG A 487 -4.07 20.25 14.17
N GLN A 488 -4.71 21.14 14.93
CA GLN A 488 -5.62 22.17 14.43
C GLN A 488 -4.95 23.18 13.49
N VAL A 489 -3.63 23.38 13.57
CA VAL A 489 -2.89 24.27 12.66
C VAL A 489 -2.75 23.62 11.27
N PHE A 490 -2.41 22.33 11.19
CA PHE A 490 -2.37 21.59 9.91
C PHE A 490 -3.71 21.58 9.16
N GLU A 491 -4.82 21.56 9.89
CA GLU A 491 -6.20 21.55 9.36
C GLU A 491 -6.86 22.94 9.36
N GLY A 492 -6.15 23.96 9.82
CA GLY A 492 -6.66 25.32 10.01
C GLY A 492 -6.67 26.16 8.76
N SER A 493 -7.10 27.41 8.93
CA SER A 493 -7.02 28.45 7.92
C SER A 493 -5.57 28.75 7.53
N GLN A 494 -5.40 29.40 6.38
CA GLN A 494 -4.09 29.90 5.96
C GLN A 494 -3.53 30.89 6.99
N GLU A 495 -4.38 31.71 7.62
CA GLU A 495 -3.98 32.66 8.65
C GLU A 495 -3.52 31.98 9.94
N LEU A 496 -4.17 30.89 10.37
CA LEU A 496 -3.70 30.11 11.53
C LEU A 496 -2.33 29.49 11.28
N GLN A 497 -2.07 28.97 10.07
CA GLN A 497 -0.75 28.45 9.69
C GLN A 497 0.32 29.56 9.60
N ARG A 498 -0.03 30.70 9.02
CA ARG A 498 0.86 31.88 8.93
C ARG A 498 1.19 32.42 10.32
N GLY A 499 0.20 32.59 11.18
CA GLY A 499 0.34 33.12 12.55
C GLY A 499 1.18 32.20 13.43
N PHE A 500 0.96 30.87 13.38
CA PHE A 500 1.78 29.90 14.11
C PHE A 500 3.25 29.98 13.71
N LEU A 501 3.52 30.02 12.40
CA LEU A 501 4.89 30.19 11.90
C LEU A 501 5.45 31.57 12.31
N GLN A 502 4.66 32.64 12.24
CA GLN A 502 5.10 33.98 12.60
C GLN A 502 5.47 34.08 14.08
N GLY A 503 4.65 33.57 15.00
CA GLY A 503 4.95 33.55 16.44
C GLY A 503 6.20 32.73 16.78
N LEU A 504 6.35 31.55 16.17
CA LEU A 504 7.48 30.65 16.43
C LEU A 504 8.81 31.16 15.81
N PHE A 505 8.78 31.76 14.63
CA PHE A 505 9.96 32.43 14.07
C PHE A 505 10.24 33.77 14.77
N SER A 506 9.24 34.41 15.40
CA SER A 506 9.48 35.65 16.16
C SER A 506 10.16 35.39 17.50
N SER A 507 9.88 34.28 18.18
CA SER A 507 10.66 33.81 19.33
C SER A 507 12.01 33.22 18.90
N ASP A 508 12.06 31.92 18.62
CA ASP A 508 13.28 31.12 18.34
C ASP A 508 13.99 31.45 16.99
N GLY A 509 13.39 32.29 16.14
CA GLY A 509 13.88 32.58 14.80
C GLY A 509 14.86 33.76 14.70
N THR A 510 15.78 33.67 13.74
CA THR A 510 16.84 34.64 13.49
C THR A 510 17.08 34.91 12.00
N VAL A 511 17.56 36.12 11.67
CA VAL A 511 18.01 36.49 10.32
C VAL A 511 19.54 36.58 10.32
N SER A 512 20.19 35.85 9.41
CA SER A 512 21.65 35.69 9.36
C SER A 512 22.17 35.49 7.94
N GLY A 513 23.39 35.99 7.67
CA GLY A 513 24.07 35.85 6.38
C GLY A 513 24.75 37.13 5.92
N SER A 514 25.23 37.12 4.68
CA SER A 514 25.68 38.27 3.89
C SER A 514 25.34 38.00 2.41
N LEU A 515 25.56 38.95 1.49
CA LEU A 515 25.42 38.69 0.06
C LEU A 515 26.31 37.52 -0.40
N GLU A 516 27.60 37.54 -0.02
CA GLU A 516 28.60 36.53 -0.40
C GLU A 516 28.28 35.13 0.15
N LYS A 517 27.83 35.06 1.42
CA LYS A 517 27.61 33.79 2.14
C LYS A 517 26.16 33.31 2.04
N GLY A 518 25.31 34.05 1.35
CA GLY A 518 23.86 33.85 1.26
C GLY A 518 23.12 34.37 2.49
N VAL A 519 22.01 35.07 2.26
CA VAL A 519 21.04 35.45 3.30
C VAL A 519 20.19 34.24 3.68
N SER A 520 19.83 34.14 4.96
CA SER A 520 18.99 33.06 5.48
C SER A 520 18.12 33.50 6.67
N VAL A 521 16.89 33.03 6.68
CA VAL A 521 16.02 32.99 7.87
C VAL A 521 16.19 31.60 8.50
N ARG A 522 16.35 31.54 9.83
CA ARG A 522 16.64 30.29 10.55
C ARG A 522 15.79 30.14 11.79
N LEU A 523 15.32 28.93 12.04
CA LEU A 523 14.66 28.52 13.28
C LEU A 523 15.57 27.49 13.98
N THR A 524 15.97 27.77 15.22
CA THR A 524 16.80 26.86 16.01
C THR A 524 15.90 26.13 17.01
N SER A 525 16.06 24.82 17.19
CA SER A 525 15.34 24.10 18.24
C SER A 525 16.08 22.85 18.69
N VAL A 526 15.83 22.42 19.93
CA VAL A 526 16.18 21.07 20.41
C VAL A 526 15.23 20.00 19.84
N SER A 527 13.99 20.37 19.47
CA SER A 527 13.02 19.45 18.88
C SER A 527 13.20 19.35 17.37
N LEU A 528 13.88 18.29 16.92
CA LEU A 528 13.92 17.94 15.49
C LEU A 528 12.51 17.67 14.92
N SER A 529 11.59 17.14 15.74
CA SER A 529 10.20 16.87 15.36
C SER A 529 9.44 18.16 15.00
N LEU A 530 9.57 19.20 15.83
CA LEU A 530 9.00 20.52 15.57
C LEU A 530 9.50 21.08 14.23
N LEU A 531 10.81 20.99 13.96
CA LEU A 531 11.38 21.47 12.71
C LEU A 531 10.85 20.70 11.48
N THR A 532 10.64 19.38 11.57
CA THR A 532 10.02 18.63 10.46
C THR A 532 8.55 19.00 10.23
N GLN A 533 7.78 19.24 11.29
CA GLN A 533 6.38 19.68 11.18
C GLN A 533 6.29 21.11 10.59
N VAL A 534 7.20 22.01 11.00
CA VAL A 534 7.35 23.35 10.42
C VAL A 534 7.76 23.29 8.94
N GLN A 535 8.65 22.36 8.56
CA GLN A 535 9.04 22.14 7.16
C GLN A 535 7.85 21.71 6.28
N GLU A 536 6.89 20.94 6.81
CA GLU A 536 5.65 20.57 6.11
C GLU A 536 4.68 21.75 5.96
N LEU A 537 4.45 22.55 7.00
CA LEU A 537 3.63 23.78 6.89
C LEU A 537 4.22 24.78 5.88
N LEU A 538 5.54 24.95 5.90
CA LEU A 538 6.25 25.80 4.95
C LEU A 538 6.05 25.27 3.51
N LEU A 539 6.19 23.96 3.28
CA LEU A 539 5.96 23.36 1.97
C LEU A 539 4.49 23.51 1.50
N ASN A 540 3.52 23.48 2.43
CA ASN A 540 2.11 23.74 2.16
C ASN A 540 1.90 25.13 1.53
N LEU A 541 2.52 26.16 2.12
CA LEU A 541 2.61 27.54 1.62
C LEU A 541 3.54 27.68 0.38
N GLY A 542 4.13 26.58 -0.11
CA GLY A 542 5.08 26.57 -1.22
C GLY A 542 6.40 27.25 -0.90
N ILE A 543 6.85 27.19 0.35
CA ILE A 543 8.12 27.70 0.88
C ILE A 543 9.01 26.48 1.16
N TYR A 544 10.05 26.29 0.36
CA TYR A 544 11.05 25.24 0.62
C TYR A 544 11.95 25.64 1.79
N SER A 545 12.33 24.66 2.61
CA SER A 545 13.28 24.84 3.71
C SER A 545 14.17 23.62 3.86
N LYS A 546 15.32 23.77 4.53
CA LYS A 546 16.28 22.70 4.78
C LYS A 546 16.65 22.58 6.26
N ILE A 547 16.59 21.38 6.81
CA ILE A 547 16.98 21.10 8.19
C ILE A 547 18.44 20.62 8.27
N TYR A 548 19.22 21.22 9.17
CA TYR A 548 20.56 20.80 9.57
C TYR A 548 20.50 20.22 10.99
N LYS A 549 20.90 18.95 11.13
CA LYS A 549 20.92 18.27 12.44
C LYS A 549 22.22 18.55 13.20
N ASN A 550 22.17 18.55 14.52
CA ASN A 550 23.32 18.59 15.44
C ASN A 550 24.29 19.77 15.18
N ARG A 551 23.75 20.95 14.87
CA ARG A 551 24.53 22.21 14.67
C ARG A 551 25.35 22.62 15.88
N ARG A 552 24.89 22.26 17.07
CA ARG A 552 25.66 22.21 18.31
C ARG A 552 25.43 20.83 18.91
N THR A 553 26.49 20.16 19.32
CA THR A 553 26.44 18.84 19.98
C THR A 553 25.84 18.93 21.39
N GLU A 554 25.48 17.78 21.95
CA GLU A 554 25.22 17.67 23.39
C GLU A 554 26.49 17.96 24.20
N GLY A 555 26.34 18.45 25.42
CA GLY A 555 27.44 18.56 26.38
C GLY A 555 27.12 19.41 27.61
N LYS A 556 27.95 19.28 28.65
CA LYS A 556 27.94 20.18 29.81
C LYS A 556 28.40 21.57 29.38
N ARG A 557 27.57 22.59 29.60
CA ARG A 557 27.91 24.01 29.35
C ARG A 557 27.58 24.85 30.56
N LEU A 558 28.35 25.92 30.75
CA LEU A 558 28.00 26.99 31.67
C LEU A 558 26.91 27.86 31.03
N LEU A 559 25.76 27.99 31.69
CA LEU A 559 24.66 28.87 31.27
C LEU A 559 24.22 29.75 32.46
N PRO A 560 23.53 30.88 32.21
CA PRO A 560 22.92 31.68 33.28
C PRO A 560 21.98 30.83 34.14
N ASP A 561 22.02 31.03 35.46
CA ASP A 561 21.30 30.20 36.43
C ASP A 561 19.88 30.70 36.79
N GLY A 562 19.44 31.80 36.15
CA GLY A 562 18.18 32.49 36.46
C GLY A 562 18.21 33.37 37.70
N LYS A 563 19.38 33.57 38.33
CA LYS A 563 19.59 34.40 39.54
C LYS A 563 20.73 35.42 39.37
N GLY A 564 21.17 35.66 38.14
CA GLY A 564 22.34 36.50 37.82
C GLY A 564 23.69 35.77 37.93
N GLY A 565 23.68 34.49 38.34
CA GLY A 565 24.87 33.63 38.38
C GLY A 565 25.03 32.80 37.11
N SER A 566 25.96 31.84 37.18
CA SER A 566 26.25 30.90 36.11
C SER A 566 26.44 29.50 36.66
N LYS A 567 25.78 28.51 36.05
CA LYS A 567 25.74 27.12 36.52
C LYS A 567 25.98 26.16 35.37
N MET A 568 26.54 24.99 35.66
CA MET A 568 26.73 23.93 34.67
C MET A 568 25.42 23.19 34.42
N TYR A 569 24.95 23.21 33.17
CA TYR A 569 23.78 22.47 32.69
C TYR A 569 24.19 21.43 31.65
N ASN A 570 23.55 20.26 31.67
CA ASN A 570 23.61 19.30 30.57
C ASN A 570 22.75 19.85 29.42
N CYS A 571 23.38 20.31 28.34
CA CYS A 571 22.70 20.91 27.19
C CYS A 571 22.53 19.88 26.07
N GLN A 572 21.30 19.67 25.61
CA GLN A 572 20.98 18.81 24.48
C GLN A 572 21.57 19.33 23.15
N SER A 573 21.53 18.50 22.11
CA SER A 573 21.89 18.91 20.74
C SER A 573 20.87 19.87 20.13
N TYR A 574 21.34 20.83 19.35
CA TYR A 574 20.48 21.78 18.64
C TYR A 574 20.44 21.49 17.14
N HIS A 575 19.26 21.65 16.56
CA HIS A 575 18.94 21.50 15.14
C HIS A 575 18.53 22.86 14.57
N GLU A 576 18.70 23.06 13.26
CA GLU A 576 18.52 24.37 12.60
C GLU A 576 17.74 24.17 11.29
N LEU A 577 16.53 24.72 11.18
CA LEU A 577 15.78 24.81 9.94
C LEU A 577 16.12 26.12 9.24
N VAL A 578 16.45 26.06 7.95
CA VAL A 578 16.95 27.19 7.17
C VAL A 578 16.08 27.43 5.93
N ILE A 579 15.60 28.68 5.79
CA ILE A 579 14.94 29.21 4.61
C ILE A 579 15.94 30.11 3.87
N SER A 580 16.04 29.95 2.55
CA SER A 580 16.96 30.69 1.67
C SER A 580 16.37 30.79 0.26
N LYS A 581 17.09 31.41 -0.70
CA LYS A 581 16.62 31.55 -2.11
C LYS A 581 15.29 32.31 -2.22
N THR A 582 14.53 32.16 -3.32
CA THR A 582 13.20 32.78 -3.51
C THR A 582 12.21 32.52 -2.36
N ASN A 583 12.45 31.50 -1.53
CA ASN A 583 11.63 31.20 -0.36
C ASN A 583 11.72 32.32 0.72
N LEU A 584 12.80 33.10 0.75
CA LEU A 584 12.92 34.29 1.62
C LEU A 584 11.88 35.35 1.28
N VAL A 585 11.64 35.60 -0.01
CA VAL A 585 10.64 36.59 -0.46
C VAL A 585 9.24 36.15 -0.06
N LYS A 586 8.93 34.85 -0.23
CA LYS A 586 7.66 34.27 0.26
C LYS A 586 7.54 34.35 1.79
N PHE A 587 8.61 34.03 2.53
CA PHE A 587 8.59 34.12 3.99
C PHE A 587 8.37 35.56 4.46
N ALA A 588 9.07 36.54 3.87
CA ALA A 588 8.96 37.95 4.24
C ALA A 588 7.57 38.55 3.97
N ALA A 589 6.88 38.06 2.93
CA ALA A 589 5.54 38.52 2.54
C ALA A 589 4.39 37.76 3.24
N LEU A 590 4.56 36.46 3.53
CA LEU A 590 3.50 35.61 4.10
C LEU A 590 3.61 35.44 5.61
N ILE A 591 4.80 35.50 6.21
CA ILE A 591 5.05 35.13 7.61
C ILE A 591 5.74 36.29 8.35
N GLY A 592 6.95 36.66 7.94
CA GLY A 592 7.73 37.74 8.56
C GLY A 592 8.11 37.48 10.03
N PHE A 593 8.32 38.56 10.78
CA PHE A 593 8.56 38.58 12.22
C PHE A 593 7.69 39.65 12.89
N LEU A 594 7.42 39.49 14.19
CA LEU A 594 6.67 40.44 15.02
C LEU A 594 7.56 41.60 15.49
N GLN A 595 8.77 41.34 15.97
CA GLN A 595 9.70 42.41 16.38
C GLN A 595 10.13 43.22 15.16
N LEU A 596 9.94 44.53 15.23
CA LEU A 596 10.23 45.45 14.13
C LEU A 596 11.70 45.33 13.67
N ALA A 597 12.62 45.17 14.61
CA ALA A 597 14.05 45.00 14.33
C ALA A 597 14.37 43.69 13.58
N LYS A 598 13.71 42.56 13.89
CA LYS A 598 13.91 41.29 13.15
C LYS A 598 13.37 41.40 11.72
N GLN A 599 12.19 42.02 11.54
CA GLN A 599 11.57 42.22 10.23
C GLN A 599 12.36 43.22 9.36
N GLN A 600 12.76 44.38 9.90
CA GLN A 600 13.61 45.35 9.20
C GLN A 600 14.93 44.73 8.75
N LYS A 601 15.57 43.91 9.60
CA LYS A 601 16.80 43.19 9.25
C LYS A 601 16.60 42.18 8.10
N LEU A 602 15.44 41.54 7.99
CA LEU A 602 15.11 40.71 6.82
C LEU A 602 14.95 41.55 5.56
N GLN A 603 14.21 42.67 5.64
CA GLN A 603 13.97 43.54 4.49
C GLN A 603 15.26 44.22 3.99
N SER A 604 16.13 44.67 4.91
CA SER A 604 17.42 45.26 4.54
C SER A 604 18.40 44.27 3.92
N PHE A 605 18.28 42.97 4.20
CA PHE A 605 19.02 41.94 3.48
C PHE A 605 18.37 41.58 2.14
N LEU A 606 17.05 41.72 1.99
CA LEU A 606 16.35 41.47 0.73
C LEU A 606 16.57 42.58 -0.30
N SER A 607 16.63 43.85 0.12
CA SER A 607 16.90 44.99 -0.78
C SER A 607 18.29 44.98 -1.41
N LEU A 608 19.24 44.21 -0.87
CA LEU A 608 20.57 43.99 -1.46
C LEU A 608 20.55 43.12 -2.73
N TYR A 609 19.46 42.39 -3.01
CA TYR A 609 19.36 41.49 -4.18
C TYR A 609 18.85 42.20 -5.45
N GLN A 610 19.76 42.78 -6.24
CA GLN A 610 19.44 43.49 -7.50
C GLN A 610 18.54 42.73 -8.50
N ARG A 611 18.60 41.39 -8.54
CA ARG A 611 17.79 40.53 -9.43
C ARG A 611 16.88 39.56 -8.66
N GLY A 612 16.68 39.81 -7.37
CA GLY A 612 16.11 38.86 -6.43
C GLY A 612 17.02 37.65 -6.13
N PRO A 613 16.66 36.81 -5.14
CA PRO A 613 17.40 35.57 -4.86
C PRO A 613 17.19 34.49 -5.94
N TYR A 614 18.11 33.52 -6.04
CA TYR A 614 17.99 32.37 -6.95
C TYR A 614 16.67 31.61 -6.79
N LYS A 615 16.13 31.08 -7.90
CA LYS A 615 14.94 30.21 -7.91
C LYS A 615 15.21 28.87 -7.22
N GLU A 616 14.20 28.32 -6.55
CA GLU A 616 14.25 27.00 -5.93
C GLU A 616 13.65 25.88 -6.82
N SER A 617 14.15 24.67 -6.66
CA SER A 617 13.56 23.44 -7.19
C SER A 617 12.95 22.61 -6.07
N PHE A 618 11.66 22.26 -6.19
CA PHE A 618 10.93 21.45 -5.21
C PHE A 618 11.28 19.95 -5.35
N ILE A 619 12.54 19.66 -5.04
CA ILE A 619 13.18 18.36 -5.17
C ILE A 619 13.93 18.09 -3.86
N ALA A 620 13.84 16.88 -3.37
CA ALA A 620 14.63 16.41 -2.23
C ALA A 620 15.63 15.34 -2.68
N THR A 621 16.76 15.24 -1.99
CA THR A 621 17.81 14.26 -2.26
C THR A 621 17.66 13.11 -1.27
N PHE A 622 17.30 11.92 -1.74
CA PHE A 622 17.24 10.72 -0.91
C PHE A 622 18.60 10.47 -0.23
N ASP A 623 18.60 10.30 1.10
CA ASP A 623 19.83 10.11 1.88
C ASP A 623 19.90 8.73 2.55
N SER A 624 18.78 8.25 3.08
CA SER A 624 18.68 6.93 3.73
C SER A 624 17.24 6.42 3.72
N LEU A 625 17.11 5.10 3.93
CA LEU A 625 15.86 4.40 4.20
C LEU A 625 16.15 3.48 5.39
N VAL A 626 15.55 3.73 6.55
CA VAL A 626 15.89 3.07 7.83
C VAL A 626 14.63 2.49 8.47
N GLU A 627 14.66 1.26 8.98
CA GLU A 627 13.51 0.57 9.61
C GLU A 627 13.06 1.24 10.94
N ASP A 628 11.74 1.32 11.20
CA ASP A 628 11.19 2.42 12.02
C ASP A 628 9.78 2.24 12.65
N GLY A 629 9.64 1.62 13.84
CA GLY A 629 8.60 2.03 14.83
C GLY A 629 7.25 1.27 14.96
N VAL A 630 6.13 1.97 15.31
CA VAL A 630 4.81 1.39 15.71
C VAL A 630 3.62 2.40 15.59
N GLU A 631 2.87 2.37 14.45
CA GLU A 631 1.65 3.10 14.02
C GLU A 631 0.99 2.31 12.84
N GLU A 632 0.63 2.83 11.64
CA GLU A 632 -0.04 2.00 10.59
C GLU A 632 0.27 2.33 9.09
N VAL A 633 0.04 1.44 8.09
CA VAL A 633 0.07 1.68 6.60
C VAL A 633 -1.23 1.64 5.79
N PHE A 634 -1.47 2.68 4.98
CA PHE A 634 -2.66 3.12 4.25
C PHE A 634 -2.60 2.96 2.71
N ASP A 635 -3.73 3.09 2.00
CA ASP A 635 -3.72 3.33 0.54
C ASP A 635 -5.02 3.95 0.06
N ILE A 636 -4.89 4.86 -0.90
CA ILE A 636 -6.00 5.48 -1.61
C ILE A 636 -5.79 5.35 -3.10
N THR A 637 -6.82 4.91 -3.81
CA THR A 637 -6.84 5.13 -5.25
C THR A 637 -7.34 6.55 -5.48
N VAL A 638 -6.41 7.46 -5.71
CA VAL A 638 -6.72 8.75 -6.34
C VAL A 638 -7.00 8.48 -7.81
N ALA A 639 -8.18 8.87 -8.26
CA ALA A 639 -8.63 8.79 -9.64
C ALA A 639 -7.67 9.56 -10.57
N ASP A 640 -7.69 9.20 -11.85
CA ASP A 640 -6.99 9.82 -12.98
C ASP A 640 -5.44 9.74 -12.89
N ILE A 641 -4.85 10.19 -11.78
CA ILE A 641 -3.41 10.37 -11.60
C ILE A 641 -2.71 9.21 -10.87
N HIS A 642 -3.43 8.34 -10.15
CA HIS A 642 -2.91 7.20 -9.38
C HIS A 642 -1.65 7.55 -8.55
N LYS A 643 -1.74 8.68 -7.84
CA LYS A 643 -0.68 9.25 -6.98
C LYS A 643 -1.23 10.28 -6.00
N PHE A 644 -0.53 10.48 -4.87
CA PHE A 644 -0.86 11.53 -3.90
C PHE A 644 0.40 12.10 -3.22
N SER A 645 0.24 13.25 -2.57
CA SER A 645 1.27 13.86 -1.70
C SER A 645 1.19 13.26 -0.31
N ALA A 646 2.34 12.85 0.24
CA ALA A 646 2.51 12.16 1.50
C ALA A 646 3.73 12.73 2.24
N ASN A 647 3.50 13.50 3.33
CA ASN A 647 4.51 14.36 3.97
C ASN A 647 5.23 15.28 2.97
N GLY A 648 4.52 15.69 1.91
CA GLY A 648 5.09 16.46 0.79
C GLY A 648 5.81 15.64 -0.28
N LEU A 649 6.04 14.33 -0.12
CA LEU A 649 6.64 13.43 -1.12
C LEU A 649 5.55 12.74 -1.96
N LEU A 650 5.80 12.52 -3.26
CA LEU A 650 4.77 12.02 -4.20
C LEU A 650 4.82 10.47 -4.35
N ILE A 651 3.70 9.75 -4.14
CA ILE A 651 3.63 8.24 -4.08
C ILE A 651 2.46 7.57 -4.87
N SER A 652 2.06 6.27 -4.69
CA SER A 652 1.11 5.50 -5.58
C SER A 652 0.16 4.47 -4.87
N ASN A 653 -0.27 3.31 -5.46
CA ASN A 653 -1.39 2.41 -5.00
C ASN A 653 -1.44 0.93 -5.61
N CYS A 654 -2.09 -0.13 -5.00
CA CYS A 654 -1.90 -1.63 -5.28
C CYS A 654 -3.09 -2.71 -5.10
N GLY A 655 -2.90 -4.05 -5.41
CA GLY A 655 -3.78 -5.26 -5.09
C GLY A 655 -3.71 -6.59 -5.98
N GLU A 656 -4.10 -7.83 -5.52
CA GLU A 656 -4.06 -9.18 -6.28
C GLU A 656 -4.92 -10.46 -5.75
N GLU A 657 -4.54 -11.78 -5.91
CA GLU A 657 -5.37 -13.09 -5.89
C GLU A 657 -5.26 -14.20 -4.74
N GLY A 658 -5.74 -15.48 -4.87
CA GLY A 658 -5.59 -16.58 -3.84
C GLY A 658 -5.64 -18.11 -4.24
N LEU A 659 -4.94 -19.01 -3.47
CA LEU A 659 -4.48 -20.40 -3.85
C LEU A 659 -4.30 -21.43 -2.69
N PRO A 660 -4.19 -22.77 -2.91
CA PRO A 660 -3.90 -23.78 -1.85
C PRO A 660 -2.42 -23.92 -1.45
N PRO A 661 -2.05 -24.66 -0.36
CA PRO A 661 -0.66 -25.03 -0.02
C PRO A 661 0.10 -25.66 -1.19
N TYR A 662 1.28 -25.12 -1.51
CA TYR A 662 2.07 -25.40 -2.72
C TYR A 662 1.33 -25.17 -4.06
N GLY A 663 0.15 -24.55 -4.04
CA GLY A 663 -0.62 -24.21 -5.22
C GLY A 663 -0.09 -22.96 -5.92
N VAL A 664 -0.39 -22.85 -7.21
CA VAL A 664 0.21 -21.85 -8.11
C VAL A 664 -0.79 -21.27 -9.12
N CYS A 665 -0.56 -20.01 -9.52
CA CYS A 665 -1.30 -19.35 -10.60
C CYS A 665 -0.59 -19.52 -11.94
N ASN A 666 -0.94 -20.59 -12.66
CA ASN A 666 -0.72 -20.72 -14.09
C ASN A 666 -1.83 -19.94 -14.81
N LEU A 667 -1.52 -18.79 -15.40
CA LEU A 667 -2.53 -17.83 -15.89
C LEU A 667 -2.50 -17.66 -17.41
N GLY A 668 -3.66 -17.38 -17.98
CA GLY A 668 -3.79 -16.81 -19.32
C GLY A 668 -5.17 -16.21 -19.55
N SER A 669 -5.26 -15.18 -20.38
CA SER A 669 -6.45 -14.36 -20.55
C SER A 669 -6.95 -14.38 -21.98
N ILE A 670 -8.26 -14.59 -22.16
CA ILE A 670 -8.95 -14.42 -23.44
C ILE A 670 -9.26 -12.93 -23.63
N ASN A 671 -8.79 -12.32 -24.72
CA ASN A 671 -9.13 -10.95 -25.06
C ASN A 671 -10.51 -10.91 -25.73
N LEU A 672 -11.56 -10.62 -24.96
CA LEU A 672 -12.94 -10.60 -25.46
C LEU A 672 -13.13 -9.59 -26.60
N ALA A 673 -12.35 -8.51 -26.59
CA ALA A 673 -12.42 -7.45 -27.59
C ALA A 673 -11.88 -7.86 -28.97
N ALA A 674 -11.14 -8.98 -29.05
CA ALA A 674 -10.66 -9.58 -30.30
C ALA A 674 -11.68 -10.51 -30.97
N PHE A 675 -12.84 -10.75 -30.33
CA PHE A 675 -13.92 -11.59 -30.87
C PHE A 675 -15.12 -10.78 -31.39
N VAL A 676 -15.15 -9.45 -31.23
CA VAL A 676 -16.20 -8.64 -31.85
C VAL A 676 -15.79 -8.25 -33.27
N ARG A 677 -16.52 -8.74 -34.26
CA ARG A 677 -16.39 -8.32 -35.66
C ARG A 677 -17.10 -6.98 -35.84
N GLN A 678 -16.37 -5.97 -36.31
CA GLN A 678 -16.93 -4.65 -36.60
C GLN A 678 -17.45 -4.55 -38.03
N HIS A 679 -18.52 -3.76 -38.21
CA HIS A 679 -19.15 -3.47 -39.50
C HIS A 679 -19.30 -1.94 -39.63
N ASP A 680 -18.96 -1.39 -40.80
CA ASP A 680 -18.87 0.06 -41.09
C ASP A 680 -18.19 0.89 -39.97
N GLY A 681 -16.97 0.52 -39.59
CA GLY A 681 -16.09 1.39 -38.77
C GLY A 681 -16.69 1.88 -37.45
N PHE A 682 -17.29 0.98 -36.66
CA PHE A 682 -17.98 1.28 -35.38
C PHE A 682 -19.25 2.15 -35.50
N ARG A 683 -19.78 2.39 -36.71
CA ARG A 683 -21.08 3.08 -36.87
C ARG A 683 -22.28 2.17 -36.57
N THR A 684 -22.08 0.86 -36.68
CA THR A 684 -23.11 -0.16 -36.38
C THR A 684 -22.63 -1.09 -35.27
N PRO A 685 -23.52 -1.63 -34.42
CA PRO A 685 -23.14 -2.58 -33.37
C PRO A 685 -22.40 -3.79 -33.95
N GLY A 686 -21.23 -4.11 -33.39
CA GLY A 686 -20.44 -5.26 -33.82
C GLY A 686 -21.11 -6.60 -33.50
N VAL A 687 -20.67 -7.67 -34.18
CA VAL A 687 -21.18 -9.03 -33.99
C VAL A 687 -20.15 -9.88 -33.25
N PHE A 688 -20.55 -10.49 -32.13
CA PHE A 688 -19.66 -11.33 -31.32
C PHE A 688 -19.45 -12.72 -31.93
N ASP A 689 -18.19 -13.09 -32.16
CA ASP A 689 -17.75 -14.36 -32.77
C ASP A 689 -17.61 -15.48 -31.74
N TYR A 690 -18.75 -16.03 -31.33
CA TYR A 690 -18.81 -17.16 -30.41
C TYR A 690 -18.05 -18.40 -30.93
N GLU A 691 -17.96 -18.62 -32.26
CA GLU A 691 -17.29 -19.80 -32.83
C GLU A 691 -15.76 -19.68 -32.84
N SER A 692 -15.20 -18.49 -33.05
CA SER A 692 -13.78 -18.25 -32.80
C SER A 692 -13.47 -18.32 -31.30
N LEU A 693 -14.37 -17.85 -30.42
CA LEU A 693 -14.18 -17.92 -28.96
C LEU A 693 -14.08 -19.38 -28.49
N LYS A 694 -15.01 -20.26 -28.89
CA LYS A 694 -14.96 -21.72 -28.60
C LYS A 694 -13.59 -22.32 -28.92
N LYS A 695 -13.11 -22.06 -30.14
CA LYS A 695 -11.83 -22.62 -30.64
C LYS A 695 -10.66 -22.10 -29.83
N THR A 696 -10.57 -20.79 -29.60
CA THR A 696 -9.48 -20.20 -28.80
C THR A 696 -9.48 -20.70 -27.36
N VAL A 697 -10.64 -20.82 -26.70
CA VAL A 697 -10.74 -21.36 -25.33
C VAL A 697 -10.24 -22.80 -25.24
N ARG A 698 -10.65 -23.68 -26.17
CA ARG A 698 -10.16 -25.08 -26.21
C ARG A 698 -8.64 -25.15 -26.38
N THR A 699 -8.08 -24.34 -27.28
CA THR A 699 -6.64 -24.28 -27.50
C THR A 699 -5.89 -23.68 -26.30
N ALA A 700 -6.46 -22.66 -25.64
CA ALA A 700 -5.87 -22.04 -24.44
C ALA A 700 -5.78 -23.01 -23.25
N VAL A 701 -6.78 -23.88 -23.06
CA VAL A 701 -6.72 -24.95 -22.06
C VAL A 701 -5.58 -25.94 -22.38
N ARG A 702 -5.46 -26.38 -23.63
CA ARG A 702 -4.39 -27.30 -24.07
C ARG A 702 -3.00 -26.67 -24.01
N PHE A 703 -2.90 -25.36 -24.24
CA PHE A 703 -1.68 -24.57 -24.05
C PHE A 703 -1.28 -24.51 -22.57
N GLN A 704 -2.22 -24.20 -21.67
CA GLN A 704 -1.93 -24.12 -20.24
C GLN A 704 -1.64 -25.50 -19.62
N ASP A 705 -2.26 -26.57 -20.12
CA ASP A 705 -1.91 -27.95 -19.73
C ASP A 705 -0.46 -28.29 -20.09
N ASN A 706 0.04 -27.84 -21.25
CA ASN A 706 1.44 -28.02 -21.62
C ASN A 706 2.40 -27.14 -20.78
N ILE A 707 1.99 -25.93 -20.38
CA ILE A 707 2.82 -25.08 -19.49
C ILE A 707 3.12 -25.80 -18.16
N ILE A 708 2.20 -26.63 -17.66
CA ILE A 708 2.43 -27.46 -16.46
C ILE A 708 3.58 -28.46 -16.66
N ASP A 709 3.79 -28.95 -17.88
CA ASP A 709 4.86 -29.89 -18.22
C ASP A 709 6.14 -29.20 -18.75
N GLU A 710 6.11 -27.90 -19.08
CA GLU A 710 7.29 -27.10 -19.50
C GLU A 710 7.93 -26.31 -18.33
N ASP A 711 7.19 -26.00 -17.25
CA ASP A 711 7.67 -25.13 -16.17
C ASP A 711 8.67 -25.80 -15.20
N THR A 712 9.57 -25.00 -14.60
CA THR A 712 10.56 -25.48 -13.63
C THR A 712 10.04 -25.41 -12.19
N TYR A 713 10.11 -26.54 -11.48
CA TYR A 713 9.55 -26.71 -10.15
C TYR A 713 10.56 -26.44 -9.04
N ILE A 714 10.56 -25.20 -8.53
CA ILE A 714 11.39 -24.68 -7.44
C ILE A 714 11.40 -25.60 -6.20
N PHE A 715 10.26 -26.23 -5.89
CA PHE A 715 10.14 -27.24 -4.84
C PHE A 715 9.32 -28.44 -5.31
N ASP A 716 9.72 -29.64 -4.87
CA ASP A 716 8.97 -30.88 -5.12
C ASP A 716 7.57 -30.87 -4.49
N GLY A 717 7.33 -30.09 -3.43
CA GLY A 717 5.97 -29.83 -2.92
C GLY A 717 5.06 -29.16 -3.96
N ILE A 718 5.60 -28.21 -4.73
CA ILE A 718 4.90 -27.54 -5.84
C ILE A 718 4.71 -28.51 -7.00
N ARG A 719 5.73 -29.31 -7.34
CA ARG A 719 5.64 -30.38 -8.33
C ARG A 719 4.52 -31.38 -7.99
N LYS A 720 4.47 -31.86 -6.75
CA LYS A 720 3.44 -32.75 -6.22
C LYS A 720 2.05 -32.12 -6.22
N MET A 721 1.92 -30.84 -5.88
CA MET A 721 0.62 -30.16 -5.87
C MET A 721 0.13 -29.82 -7.28
N GLN A 722 1.02 -29.40 -8.19
CA GLN A 722 0.64 -28.88 -9.51
C GLN A 722 0.77 -29.91 -10.64
N LEU A 723 1.92 -30.55 -10.82
CA LEU A 723 2.16 -31.50 -11.92
C LEU A 723 1.43 -32.83 -11.70
N GLU A 724 1.60 -33.39 -10.51
CA GLU A 724 1.07 -34.71 -10.11
C GLU A 724 -0.32 -34.60 -9.45
N GLY A 725 -0.64 -33.44 -8.87
CA GLY A 725 -1.84 -33.18 -8.09
C GLY A 725 -2.98 -32.58 -8.91
N GLU A 726 -3.11 -31.25 -8.87
CA GLU A 726 -4.22 -30.47 -9.40
C GLU A 726 -4.23 -30.32 -10.92
N ARG A 727 -3.06 -30.19 -11.55
CA ARG A 727 -2.88 -29.63 -12.89
C ARG A 727 -3.70 -28.34 -13.10
N ARG A 728 -3.61 -27.40 -12.15
CA ARG A 728 -4.39 -26.15 -12.12
C ARG A 728 -4.00 -25.23 -13.27
N ILE A 729 -5.01 -24.69 -13.95
CA ILE A 729 -4.87 -23.63 -14.94
C ILE A 729 -5.88 -22.51 -14.65
N GLY A 730 -5.56 -21.29 -15.06
CA GLY A 730 -6.33 -20.09 -14.80
C GLY A 730 -6.67 -19.35 -16.09
N ILE A 731 -7.71 -19.81 -16.79
CA ILE A 731 -8.27 -19.09 -17.93
C ILE A 731 -9.18 -17.96 -17.41
N GLY A 732 -8.75 -16.72 -17.62
CA GLY A 732 -9.53 -15.51 -17.37
C GLY A 732 -9.86 -14.75 -18.64
N THR A 733 -10.32 -13.52 -18.51
CA THR A 733 -10.54 -12.59 -19.64
C THR A 733 -9.76 -11.29 -19.49
N MET A 734 -9.70 -10.50 -20.57
CA MET A 734 -9.41 -9.07 -20.57
C MET A 734 -10.29 -8.36 -21.62
N GLY A 735 -10.37 -7.03 -21.55
CA GLY A 735 -11.08 -6.20 -22.53
C GLY A 735 -12.60 -6.32 -22.51
N LEU A 736 -13.21 -6.66 -21.35
CA LEU A 736 -14.67 -6.76 -21.25
C LEU A 736 -15.37 -5.40 -21.45
N GLY A 737 -14.73 -4.31 -21.00
CA GLY A 737 -15.22 -2.95 -21.28
C GLY A 737 -15.26 -2.65 -22.77
N ASP A 738 -14.16 -2.92 -23.47
CA ASP A 738 -14.02 -2.75 -24.91
C ASP A 738 -15.00 -3.63 -25.70
N THR A 739 -15.25 -4.86 -25.26
CA THR A 739 -16.27 -5.75 -25.86
C THR A 739 -17.65 -5.11 -25.80
N LEU A 740 -18.07 -4.62 -24.64
CA LEU A 740 -19.42 -4.06 -24.48
C LEU A 740 -19.57 -2.75 -25.29
N ILE A 741 -18.53 -1.93 -25.33
CA ILE A 741 -18.46 -0.75 -26.21
C ILE A 741 -18.56 -1.15 -27.68
N LYS A 742 -17.79 -2.15 -28.14
CA LYS A 742 -17.84 -2.67 -29.52
C LYS A 742 -19.21 -3.26 -29.90
N LEU A 743 -20.00 -3.72 -28.93
CA LEU A 743 -21.38 -4.20 -29.11
C LEU A 743 -22.43 -3.09 -28.94
N HIS A 744 -22.02 -1.85 -28.65
CA HIS A 744 -22.89 -0.69 -28.35
C HIS A 744 -23.78 -0.91 -27.12
N VAL A 745 -23.31 -1.68 -26.13
CA VAL A 745 -24.04 -2.01 -24.89
C VAL A 745 -23.38 -1.35 -23.68
N ARG A 746 -24.18 -0.64 -22.87
CA ARG A 746 -23.68 0.05 -21.66
C ARG A 746 -23.29 -0.94 -20.58
N TYR A 747 -22.10 -0.77 -19.99
CA TYR A 747 -21.64 -1.58 -18.86
C TYR A 747 -22.64 -1.53 -17.69
N GLY A 748 -22.93 -2.68 -17.08
CA GLY A 748 -23.88 -2.80 -15.96
C GLY A 748 -25.37 -2.69 -16.35
N SER A 749 -25.71 -2.48 -17.62
CA SER A 749 -27.11 -2.53 -18.08
C SER A 749 -27.66 -3.96 -18.05
N PRO A 750 -29.00 -4.15 -17.95
CA PRO A 750 -29.63 -5.47 -18.02
C PRO A 750 -29.29 -6.26 -19.29
N GLU A 751 -29.01 -5.57 -20.41
CA GLU A 751 -28.57 -6.23 -21.65
C GLU A 751 -27.12 -6.72 -21.56
N SER A 752 -26.23 -5.92 -20.93
CA SER A 752 -24.84 -6.36 -20.70
C SER A 752 -24.76 -7.65 -19.87
N LEU A 753 -25.66 -7.82 -18.88
CA LEU A 753 -25.69 -9.01 -18.04
C LEU A 753 -26.01 -10.29 -18.83
N LYS A 754 -26.95 -10.22 -19.80
CA LYS A 754 -27.27 -11.35 -20.70
C LYS A 754 -26.08 -11.74 -21.58
N ILE A 755 -25.37 -10.74 -22.10
CA ILE A 755 -24.20 -10.93 -22.97
C ILE A 755 -23.01 -11.48 -22.17
N ILE A 756 -22.77 -10.96 -20.97
CA ILE A 756 -21.74 -11.44 -20.04
C ILE A 756 -22.02 -12.90 -19.66
N ASP A 757 -23.23 -13.25 -19.21
CA ASP A 757 -23.58 -14.65 -18.89
C ASP A 757 -23.34 -15.58 -20.08
N LYS A 758 -23.83 -15.22 -21.28
CA LYS A 758 -23.65 -16.02 -22.49
C LYS A 758 -22.16 -16.23 -22.84
N ILE A 759 -21.33 -15.20 -22.71
CA ILE A 759 -19.87 -15.29 -22.96
C ILE A 759 -19.19 -16.17 -21.90
N TYR A 760 -19.45 -15.92 -20.62
CA TYR A 760 -18.77 -16.61 -19.51
C TYR A 760 -19.21 -18.07 -19.39
N LYS A 761 -20.50 -18.36 -19.59
CA LYS A 761 -21.04 -19.72 -19.69
C LYS A 761 -20.40 -20.49 -20.83
N LEU A 762 -20.19 -19.86 -21.99
CA LEU A 762 -19.51 -20.49 -23.11
C LEU A 762 -18.03 -20.76 -22.81
N ILE A 763 -17.30 -19.80 -22.23
CA ILE A 763 -15.90 -20.00 -21.82
C ILE A 763 -15.79 -21.15 -20.82
N ARG A 764 -16.69 -21.20 -19.81
CA ARG A 764 -16.77 -22.30 -18.85
C ARG A 764 -17.01 -23.64 -19.54
N ASP A 765 -18.09 -23.75 -20.29
CA ASP A 765 -18.54 -25.04 -20.83
C ASP A 765 -17.53 -25.62 -21.84
N GLU A 766 -16.89 -24.75 -22.64
CA GLU A 766 -15.86 -25.14 -23.61
C GLU A 766 -14.50 -25.46 -22.96
N ALA A 767 -14.11 -24.73 -21.90
CA ALA A 767 -12.86 -25.00 -21.20
C ALA A 767 -12.92 -26.32 -20.41
N TYR A 768 -14.08 -26.64 -19.81
CA TYR A 768 -14.31 -27.94 -19.17
C TYR A 768 -14.38 -29.06 -20.22
N ASP A 769 -15.04 -28.89 -21.37
CA ASP A 769 -15.03 -29.93 -22.41
C ASP A 769 -13.61 -30.19 -22.96
N ALA A 770 -12.81 -29.14 -23.16
CA ALA A 770 -11.41 -29.26 -23.57
C ALA A 770 -10.60 -30.09 -22.56
N SER A 771 -10.73 -29.78 -21.26
CA SER A 771 -10.07 -30.51 -20.17
C SER A 771 -10.52 -31.99 -20.10
N VAL A 772 -11.76 -32.31 -20.47
CA VAL A 772 -12.22 -33.70 -20.60
C VAL A 772 -11.64 -34.40 -21.84
N GLN A 773 -11.53 -33.70 -22.99
CA GLN A 773 -10.85 -34.28 -24.16
C GLN A 773 -9.37 -34.57 -23.87
N LEU A 774 -8.70 -33.70 -23.11
CA LEU A 774 -7.33 -33.93 -22.65
C LEU A 774 -7.22 -35.07 -21.64
N ALA A 775 -8.24 -35.30 -20.80
CA ALA A 775 -8.27 -36.45 -19.91
C ALA A 775 -8.33 -37.77 -20.69
N LYS A 776 -9.12 -37.79 -21.76
CA LYS A 776 -9.17 -38.90 -22.71
C LYS A 776 -7.86 -39.08 -23.50
N GLU A 777 -7.13 -38.00 -23.76
CA GLU A 777 -5.86 -38.02 -24.51
C GLU A 777 -4.63 -38.39 -23.65
N ARG A 778 -4.59 -37.96 -22.38
CA ARG A 778 -3.38 -37.94 -21.53
C ARG A 778 -3.59 -38.48 -20.10
N GLY A 779 -4.79 -38.94 -19.76
CA GLY A 779 -5.20 -39.21 -18.38
C GLY A 779 -5.66 -37.96 -17.63
N ALA A 780 -6.52 -38.15 -16.64
CA ALA A 780 -6.99 -37.11 -15.72
C ALA A 780 -5.87 -36.53 -14.84
N PHE A 781 -6.17 -35.50 -14.04
CA PHE A 781 -5.23 -35.06 -12.98
C PHE A 781 -5.02 -36.18 -11.94
N GLY A 782 -3.81 -36.29 -11.37
CA GLY A 782 -3.41 -37.49 -10.61
C GLY A 782 -4.11 -37.70 -9.26
N LYS A 783 -4.89 -36.72 -8.80
CA LYS A 783 -5.79 -36.82 -7.62
C LYS A 783 -7.27 -36.83 -7.97
N PHE A 784 -7.63 -37.11 -9.24
CA PHE A 784 -9.03 -37.17 -9.68
C PHE A 784 -9.75 -38.38 -9.09
N ASP A 785 -10.53 -38.17 -8.04
CA ASP A 785 -11.61 -39.08 -7.67
C ASP A 785 -12.87 -38.73 -8.47
N LYS A 786 -13.36 -39.71 -9.22
CA LYS A 786 -14.50 -39.59 -10.12
C LYS A 786 -15.79 -39.20 -9.40
N GLU A 787 -16.10 -39.83 -8.27
CA GLU A 787 -17.39 -39.65 -7.60
C GLU A 787 -17.36 -38.45 -6.64
N LEU A 788 -16.22 -38.16 -6.00
CA LEU A 788 -16.04 -36.99 -5.13
C LEU A 788 -15.90 -35.68 -5.94
N TYR A 789 -15.23 -35.68 -7.10
CA TYR A 789 -15.17 -34.50 -7.96
C TYR A 789 -16.55 -34.10 -8.49
N LEU A 790 -17.35 -35.07 -8.93
CA LEU A 790 -18.74 -34.85 -9.39
C LEU A 790 -19.68 -34.41 -8.25
N GLN A 791 -19.30 -34.63 -6.99
CA GLN A 791 -20.03 -34.10 -5.84
C GLN A 791 -19.72 -32.62 -5.53
N GLY A 792 -18.66 -32.04 -6.10
CA GLY A 792 -18.24 -30.66 -5.86
C GLY A 792 -19.31 -29.62 -6.27
N ARG A 793 -19.46 -28.55 -5.47
CA ARG A 793 -20.56 -27.57 -5.65
C ARG A 793 -20.52 -26.87 -7.01
N PHE A 794 -19.34 -26.41 -7.45
CA PHE A 794 -19.20 -25.80 -8.77
C PHE A 794 -19.45 -26.81 -9.91
N ILE A 795 -18.94 -28.04 -9.79
CA ILE A 795 -19.12 -29.10 -10.80
C ILE A 795 -20.60 -29.44 -11.01
N LYS A 796 -21.42 -29.43 -9.95
CA LYS A 796 -22.87 -29.58 -10.03
C LYS A 796 -23.59 -28.46 -10.81
N THR A 797 -22.97 -27.30 -11.00
CA THR A 797 -23.52 -26.20 -11.85
C THR A 797 -23.19 -26.33 -13.34
N LEU A 798 -22.33 -27.28 -13.72
CA LEU A 798 -22.03 -27.57 -15.12
C LEU A 798 -23.21 -28.27 -15.78
N PRO A 799 -23.43 -28.10 -17.10
CA PRO A 799 -24.47 -28.82 -17.82
C PRO A 799 -24.34 -30.33 -17.62
N LYS A 800 -25.46 -31.03 -17.51
CA LYS A 800 -25.53 -32.48 -17.27
C LYS A 800 -24.63 -33.29 -18.22
N ILE A 801 -24.62 -32.92 -19.51
CA ILE A 801 -23.75 -33.53 -20.52
C ILE A 801 -22.24 -33.38 -20.23
N LEU A 802 -21.79 -32.29 -19.60
CA LEU A 802 -20.40 -32.15 -19.16
C LEU A 802 -20.12 -32.99 -17.91
N GLN A 803 -21.03 -33.02 -16.94
CA GLN A 803 -20.90 -33.92 -15.77
C GLN A 803 -20.80 -35.39 -16.20
N ASP A 804 -21.58 -35.79 -17.21
CA ASP A 804 -21.60 -37.16 -17.72
C ASP A 804 -20.36 -37.47 -18.59
N LYS A 805 -19.85 -36.49 -19.34
CA LYS A 805 -18.54 -36.55 -20.01
C LYS A 805 -17.38 -36.70 -19.00
N ILE A 806 -17.39 -35.95 -17.90
CA ILE A 806 -16.41 -36.06 -16.80
C ILE A 806 -16.51 -37.46 -16.15
N ARG A 807 -17.73 -37.95 -15.86
CA ARG A 807 -17.94 -39.30 -15.31
C ARG A 807 -17.41 -40.41 -16.24
N LYS A 808 -17.42 -40.20 -17.56
CA LYS A 808 -16.95 -41.19 -18.54
C LYS A 808 -15.45 -41.16 -18.81
N ASN A 809 -14.82 -39.98 -18.90
CA ASN A 809 -13.44 -39.84 -19.39
C ASN A 809 -12.47 -39.18 -18.38
N GLY A 810 -12.95 -38.77 -17.20
CA GLY A 810 -12.19 -37.94 -16.27
C GLY A 810 -12.07 -36.48 -16.71
N ILE A 811 -11.17 -35.73 -16.06
CA ILE A 811 -10.84 -34.33 -16.42
C ILE A 811 -9.35 -34.04 -16.18
N ARG A 812 -8.68 -33.35 -17.11
CA ARG A 812 -7.21 -33.20 -17.12
C ARG A 812 -6.71 -32.19 -16.09
N ASN A 813 -7.46 -31.11 -15.92
CA ASN A 813 -7.11 -29.96 -15.10
C ASN A 813 -8.24 -29.76 -14.08
N SER A 814 -7.91 -29.81 -12.79
CA SER A 814 -8.91 -29.82 -11.71
C SER A 814 -9.61 -28.48 -11.47
N VAL A 815 -8.88 -27.38 -11.70
CA VAL A 815 -9.34 -25.99 -11.67
C VAL A 815 -8.89 -25.34 -12.98
N ILE A 816 -9.79 -24.61 -13.63
CA ILE A 816 -9.67 -24.23 -15.05
C ILE A 816 -9.84 -22.72 -15.30
N LEU A 817 -10.63 -22.03 -14.47
CA LEU A 817 -11.07 -20.66 -14.71
C LEU A 817 -10.59 -19.76 -13.56
N MET A 818 -10.00 -18.61 -13.89
CA MET A 818 -9.47 -17.67 -12.89
C MET A 818 -9.40 -16.26 -13.46
N GLN A 819 -10.10 -15.30 -12.86
CA GLN A 819 -10.10 -13.91 -13.32
C GLN A 819 -9.06 -13.08 -12.55
N ALA A 820 -7.84 -13.08 -13.07
CA ALA A 820 -6.76 -12.18 -12.63
C ALA A 820 -7.00 -10.73 -13.11
N PRO A 821 -6.46 -9.71 -12.41
CA PRO A 821 -6.21 -8.41 -13.03
C PRO A 821 -5.10 -8.56 -14.08
N THR A 822 -5.22 -7.88 -15.22
CA THR A 822 -4.30 -8.06 -16.37
C THR A 822 -3.44 -6.83 -16.64
N GLY A 823 -3.24 -5.96 -15.64
CA GLY A 823 -2.69 -4.60 -15.75
C GLY A 823 -1.24 -4.40 -16.23
N SER A 824 -0.60 -5.42 -16.81
CA SER A 824 0.61 -5.28 -17.66
C SER A 824 0.46 -5.93 -19.03
N THR A 825 -0.37 -6.99 -19.16
CA THR A 825 -0.64 -7.65 -20.44
C THR A 825 -1.72 -6.92 -21.23
N SER A 826 -2.77 -6.39 -20.60
CA SER A 826 -3.80 -5.62 -21.31
C SER A 826 -3.26 -4.30 -21.92
N LEU A 827 -2.19 -3.74 -21.36
CA LEU A 827 -1.47 -2.58 -21.92
C LEU A 827 -0.72 -2.90 -23.21
N MET A 828 -0.14 -4.09 -23.32
CA MET A 828 0.52 -4.57 -24.55
C MET A 828 -0.52 -4.81 -25.66
N VAL A 829 -1.77 -5.08 -25.26
CA VAL A 829 -2.89 -5.47 -26.14
C VAL A 829 -3.78 -4.28 -26.50
N GLY A 830 -3.76 -3.20 -25.70
CA GLY A 830 -4.60 -2.00 -25.90
C GLY A 830 -6.06 -2.19 -25.50
N VAL A 831 -6.33 -2.82 -24.34
CA VAL A 831 -7.71 -3.09 -23.83
C VAL A 831 -7.81 -2.95 -22.31
N THR A 832 -9.04 -2.94 -21.75
CA THR A 832 -9.23 -2.90 -20.29
C THR A 832 -8.61 -4.10 -19.59
N SER A 833 -8.19 -3.86 -18.34
CA SER A 833 -7.79 -4.94 -17.45
C SER A 833 -9.01 -5.83 -17.12
N GLY A 834 -8.80 -7.15 -17.13
CA GLY A 834 -9.73 -8.13 -16.57
C GLY A 834 -11.21 -7.98 -16.97
N ILE A 835 -12.02 -7.68 -15.96
CA ILE A 835 -13.45 -7.36 -16.02
C ILE A 835 -13.73 -5.91 -15.64
N GLU A 836 -12.69 -5.08 -15.61
CA GLU A 836 -12.78 -3.69 -15.20
C GLU A 836 -13.37 -2.86 -16.36
N PRO A 837 -14.34 -1.97 -16.09
CA PRO A 837 -14.87 -1.05 -17.09
C PRO A 837 -13.82 -0.01 -17.51
N ILE A 838 -14.05 0.69 -18.62
CA ILE A 838 -13.34 1.94 -18.90
C ILE A 838 -13.81 2.97 -17.88
N TYR A 839 -12.92 3.38 -16.97
CA TYR A 839 -13.15 4.48 -16.03
C TYR A 839 -12.90 5.84 -16.68
N GLU A 840 -11.92 5.92 -17.59
CA GLU A 840 -11.49 7.12 -18.32
C GLU A 840 -10.95 6.69 -19.69
N PHE A 841 -11.24 7.46 -20.75
CA PHE A 841 -10.88 7.10 -22.13
C PHE A 841 -9.45 7.52 -22.53
N GLU A 842 -8.90 8.55 -21.90
CA GLU A 842 -7.57 9.10 -22.17
C GLU A 842 -6.87 9.39 -20.83
N PHE A 843 -5.74 8.75 -20.54
CA PHE A 843 -5.08 8.90 -19.22
C PHE A 843 -3.54 8.80 -19.31
N ILE A 844 -2.83 9.71 -18.64
CA ILE A 844 -1.36 9.81 -18.75
C ILE A 844 -0.68 8.75 -17.86
N ARG A 845 -0.22 7.65 -18.47
CA ARG A 845 0.47 6.58 -17.76
C ARG A 845 1.96 6.88 -17.58
N ARG A 846 2.48 6.58 -16.38
CA ARG A 846 3.90 6.71 -16.02
C ARG A 846 4.42 5.41 -15.38
N ASP A 847 5.48 4.83 -15.93
CA ASP A 847 6.18 3.68 -15.36
C ASP A 847 7.71 3.78 -15.56
N ARG A 848 8.44 2.66 -15.47
CA ARG A 848 9.91 2.64 -15.67
C ARG A 848 10.38 2.81 -17.11
N LEU A 849 9.45 2.98 -18.06
CA LEU A 849 9.70 3.22 -19.50
C LEU A 849 9.36 4.65 -19.91
N GLY A 850 9.11 5.52 -18.93
CA GLY A 850 8.83 6.94 -19.09
C GLY A 850 7.34 7.26 -18.98
N GLU A 851 6.93 8.23 -19.79
CA GLU A 851 5.57 8.74 -19.87
C GLU A 851 4.93 8.33 -21.20
N HIS A 852 3.62 8.10 -21.15
CA HIS A 852 2.80 7.67 -22.27
C HIS A 852 1.44 8.35 -22.15
N VAL A 853 0.89 8.72 -23.30
CA VAL A 853 -0.53 9.02 -23.53
C VAL A 853 -1.12 7.80 -24.22
#